data_AF-A0A1G2RPM1-F1
#
_entry.id   AF-A0A1G2RPM1-F1
#
_cell.length_a   1.000
_cell.length_b   1.000
_cell.length_c   1.000
_cell.angle_alpha   90.00
_cell.angle_beta   90.00
_cell.angle_gamma   90.00
#
_symmetry.space_group_name_H-M   'P 1'
#
loop_
_entity.id
_entity.type
_entity.pdbx_description
1 polymer ?
#
loop_
_entity_poly.entity_id
_entity_poly.type
_entity_poly.pdbx_seq_one_letter_code
_entity_poly.pdbx_strand_id
1 'polypeptide(L)'
;MEIQKGAKIGLVSRIDFGSKGFRQSVVDAGFEVFRKEGTHFNVLGAGLISEKDIRREMRNYTKAVIESERDKIKDQNEKIKAKNKKGKKQLPLMPLLTGVHLVARKSFAEEEFLNGVADELAKIIPVLNGPDPADPRKQKPVDLFITTSPAFDGELGERIAQLLSEKRNDIRVWNVGGDRFPIRYVNKLLWILTPLKAVWMRGDYYSTAVERVIKDKTKQTSQSSPDDYVVMGFGSSINKPKGELKYQYMSVPACHRLEETRVSENQIGVSILEYPADGSQKLFRTYTLKDLVSKELGFIAPPEGASVLQKKMIETMKAKGWSTRGIFISELGVSGERVDKAMEGLMKKKTFRRNGENWPGVVYKAESKKYYFDLNYVQRFLKYASPGGAFQEDRILSLACMHAGSRETDYDFLVNKVPEIILKRNANIFVDAGDTKEGLKHDLDKKGEIIPGMANNTLQEKFAAHLIGTVIFKVFLVRFAALLKECDKDKLVPQKVAEMVNKALLLFIYILGNHDLWEAGDGHEPLVVFRGVLVRFLTNHIHEHLASQKLPYQPLTKLVEGKILCQEFYDLPSGLKLSIQHPHMSRAKTTSIRPQEMMDYGKRMGCQITIGANFHVSESVDEWDMDLGQCHCQEIGTMKHGSSFERHKMKMVDQGVGFLRVLSRKDDYFGSHRVFMTETAFYGASKSVPPIDSLVIVNSFVKGLGVDPLD
;
A
#
# COMPACT_ATOMS: atom_id res chain seq x y z
N MET A 1 -23.45 3.05 26.92
CA MET A 1 -23.36 3.03 25.44
C MET A 1 -21.99 3.58 25.09
N GLU A 2 -20.98 2.73 24.87
CA GLU A 2 -19.68 3.25 24.42
C GLU A 2 -19.83 3.64 22.95
N ILE A 3 -19.78 4.94 22.70
CA ILE A 3 -19.68 5.50 21.35
C ILE A 3 -18.39 4.93 20.76
N GLN A 4 -18.48 4.34 19.57
CA GLN A 4 -17.32 3.92 18.79
C GLN A 4 -16.29 5.07 18.77
N LYS A 5 -15.10 4.87 19.37
CA LYS A 5 -14.12 5.96 19.58
C LYS A 5 -13.19 6.18 18.37
N GLY A 6 -13.09 5.23 17.44
CA GLY A 6 -12.22 5.27 16.26
C GLY A 6 -12.86 4.70 14.98
N ALA A 7 -12.17 4.77 13.85
CA ALA A 7 -12.70 4.30 12.56
C ALA A 7 -11.66 3.56 11.73
N LYS A 8 -11.96 2.32 11.31
CA LYS A 8 -11.23 1.58 10.28
C LYS A 8 -12.09 1.44 9.02
N ILE A 9 -11.52 1.79 7.88
CA ILE A 9 -12.21 1.85 6.59
C ILE A 9 -11.49 0.93 5.61
N GLY A 10 -12.20 -0.02 5.02
CA GLY A 10 -11.67 -0.85 3.94
C GLY A 10 -11.78 -0.14 2.59
N LEU A 11 -10.69 -0.08 1.84
CA LEU A 11 -10.61 0.61 0.56
C LEU A 11 -10.21 -0.39 -0.53
N VAL A 12 -11.09 -0.58 -1.51
CA VAL A 12 -10.88 -1.49 -2.64
C VAL A 12 -11.18 -0.74 -3.94
N SER A 13 -10.39 -0.99 -4.98
CA SER A 13 -10.59 -0.40 -6.29
C SER A 13 -10.43 -1.44 -7.38
N ARG A 14 -11.14 -1.27 -8.51
CA ARG A 14 -10.98 -2.06 -9.73
C ARG A 14 -10.98 -3.56 -9.49
N ILE A 15 -12.17 -4.10 -9.22
CA ILE A 15 -12.37 -5.55 -9.35
C ILE A 15 -12.46 -5.94 -10.84
N ASP A 16 -12.83 -5.00 -11.71
CA ASP A 16 -12.92 -5.09 -13.17
C ASP A 16 -13.66 -6.35 -13.64
N PHE A 17 -14.86 -6.60 -13.08
CA PHE A 17 -15.66 -7.77 -13.45
C PHE A 17 -15.97 -7.81 -14.95
N GLY A 18 -15.86 -9.00 -15.55
CA GLY A 18 -15.96 -9.21 -16.99
C GLY A 18 -14.66 -8.97 -17.77
N SER A 19 -13.64 -8.34 -17.18
CA SER A 19 -12.32 -8.28 -17.81
C SER A 19 -11.62 -9.63 -17.77
N LYS A 20 -10.62 -9.83 -18.64
CA LYS A 20 -9.76 -11.00 -18.56
C LYS A 20 -8.84 -10.98 -17.33
N GLY A 21 -8.61 -9.78 -16.76
CA GLY A 21 -7.89 -9.55 -15.52
C GLY A 21 -8.67 -9.88 -14.24
N PHE A 22 -10.00 -10.01 -14.31
CA PHE A 22 -10.83 -10.36 -13.15
C PHE A 22 -10.35 -11.65 -12.48
N ARG A 23 -10.30 -11.67 -11.14
CA ARG A 23 -9.97 -12.86 -10.34
C ARG A 23 -10.82 -12.89 -9.09
N GLN A 24 -11.75 -13.82 -8.99
CA GLN A 24 -12.60 -13.97 -7.81
C GLN A 24 -11.77 -14.20 -6.53
N SER A 25 -10.70 -14.98 -6.61
CA SER A 25 -9.81 -15.21 -5.46
C SER A 25 -9.05 -13.98 -4.97
N VAL A 26 -8.81 -12.98 -5.83
CA VAL A 26 -8.22 -11.69 -5.39
C VAL A 26 -9.26 -10.89 -4.61
N VAL A 27 -10.51 -10.85 -5.11
CA VAL A 27 -11.63 -10.20 -4.42
C VAL A 27 -11.87 -10.86 -3.06
N ASP A 28 -11.97 -12.19 -3.02
CA ASP A 28 -12.13 -12.95 -1.78
C ASP A 28 -11.00 -12.65 -0.79
N ALA A 29 -9.74 -12.64 -1.24
CA ALA A 29 -8.58 -12.35 -0.40
C ALA A 29 -8.58 -10.90 0.13
N GLY A 30 -8.97 -9.92 -0.70
CA GLY A 30 -9.08 -8.53 -0.28
C GLY A 30 -10.16 -8.30 0.79
N PHE A 31 -11.34 -8.89 0.62
CA PHE A 31 -12.41 -8.80 1.62
C PHE A 31 -12.11 -9.62 2.88
N GLU A 32 -11.34 -10.70 2.77
CA GLU A 32 -10.81 -11.44 3.91
C GLU A 32 -9.83 -10.58 4.75
N VAL A 33 -9.04 -9.71 4.12
CA VAL A 33 -8.22 -8.71 4.84
C VAL A 33 -9.13 -7.75 5.62
N PHE A 34 -10.19 -7.21 4.99
CA PHE A 34 -11.13 -6.32 5.67
C PHE A 34 -11.81 -6.98 6.87
N ARG A 35 -12.19 -8.26 6.73
CA ARG A 35 -12.75 -9.06 7.81
C ARG A 35 -11.77 -9.23 8.98
N LYS A 36 -10.50 -9.54 8.70
CA LYS A 36 -9.45 -9.68 9.73
C LYS A 36 -9.11 -8.38 10.43
N GLU A 37 -9.15 -7.27 9.70
CA GLU A 37 -8.90 -5.93 10.24
C GLU A 37 -10.07 -5.38 11.06
N GLY A 38 -11.27 -5.92 10.86
CA GLY A 38 -12.50 -5.47 11.51
C GLY A 38 -12.91 -4.08 11.02
N THR A 39 -13.05 -3.91 9.70
CA THR A 39 -13.47 -2.63 9.13
C THR A 39 -14.91 -2.28 9.53
N HIS A 40 -15.18 -0.99 9.74
CA HIS A 40 -16.51 -0.52 10.13
C HIS A 40 -17.40 -0.19 8.92
N PHE A 41 -16.78 0.14 7.79
CA PHE A 41 -17.42 0.21 6.48
C PHE A 41 -16.35 0.07 5.40
N ASN A 42 -16.77 -0.26 4.20
CA ASN A 42 -15.88 -0.44 3.06
C ASN A 42 -16.31 0.45 1.89
N VAL A 43 -15.35 0.83 1.05
CA VAL A 43 -15.59 1.59 -0.17
C VAL A 43 -14.98 0.87 -1.35
N LEU A 44 -15.81 0.55 -2.33
CA LEU A 44 -15.40 0.14 -3.67
C LEU A 44 -15.48 1.34 -4.60
N GLY A 45 -14.33 1.82 -5.06
CA GLY A 45 -14.27 2.95 -6.00
C GLY A 45 -13.62 2.60 -7.32
N ALA A 46 -14.32 2.93 -8.41
CA ALA A 46 -13.94 2.68 -9.80
C ALA A 46 -13.76 1.19 -10.16
N GLY A 47 -14.14 0.83 -11.39
CA GLY A 47 -13.93 -0.51 -11.94
C GLY A 47 -14.66 -1.61 -11.16
N LEU A 48 -15.94 -1.37 -10.85
CA LEU A 48 -16.88 -2.44 -10.54
C LEU A 48 -16.95 -3.44 -11.71
N ILE A 49 -16.93 -2.92 -12.94
CA ILE A 49 -16.98 -3.72 -14.18
C ILE A 49 -15.95 -3.22 -15.20
N SER A 50 -15.62 -4.08 -16.17
CA SER A 50 -15.02 -3.67 -17.44
C SER A 50 -16.12 -3.36 -18.46
N GLU A 51 -16.45 -2.07 -18.64
CA GLU A 51 -17.55 -1.68 -19.54
C GLU A 51 -17.37 -2.25 -20.95
N LYS A 52 -16.15 -2.21 -21.48
CA LYS A 52 -15.84 -2.67 -22.84
C LYS A 52 -16.21 -4.14 -23.03
N ASP A 53 -15.90 -4.97 -22.05
CA ASP A 53 -16.16 -6.42 -22.12
C ASP A 53 -17.63 -6.72 -21.86
N ILE A 54 -18.23 -6.11 -20.83
CA ILE A 54 -19.66 -6.26 -20.51
C ILE A 54 -20.54 -5.79 -21.67
N ARG A 55 -20.23 -4.65 -22.30
CA ARG A 55 -20.99 -4.15 -23.46
C ARG A 55 -20.83 -5.05 -24.69
N ARG A 56 -19.71 -5.76 -24.83
CA ARG A 56 -19.55 -6.77 -25.89
C ARG A 56 -20.42 -8.00 -25.63
N GLU A 57 -20.41 -8.50 -24.40
CA GLU A 57 -21.24 -9.64 -23.99
C GLU A 57 -22.73 -9.33 -24.09
N MET A 58 -23.15 -8.15 -23.61
CA MET A 58 -24.52 -7.66 -23.72
C MET A 58 -24.99 -7.62 -25.17
N ARG A 59 -24.19 -7.08 -26.10
CA ARG A 59 -24.53 -7.06 -27.53
C ARG A 59 -24.74 -8.46 -28.10
N ASN A 60 -23.91 -9.42 -27.72
CA ASN A 60 -24.03 -10.80 -28.17
C ASN A 60 -25.28 -11.47 -27.60
N TYR A 61 -25.54 -11.29 -26.29
CA TYR A 61 -26.73 -11.78 -25.62
C TYR A 61 -28.00 -11.22 -26.27
N THR A 62 -28.09 -9.90 -26.39
CA THR A 62 -29.24 -9.21 -26.98
C THR A 62 -29.49 -9.65 -28.43
N LYS A 63 -28.43 -9.83 -29.22
CA LYS A 63 -28.55 -10.37 -30.59
C LYS A 63 -29.16 -11.78 -30.58
N ALA A 64 -28.65 -12.67 -29.73
CA ALA A 64 -29.14 -14.05 -29.64
C ALA A 64 -30.61 -14.12 -29.17
N VAL A 65 -31.01 -13.28 -28.21
CA VAL A 65 -32.41 -13.18 -27.75
C VAL A 65 -33.32 -12.70 -28.89
N ILE A 66 -32.91 -11.66 -29.62
CA ILE A 66 -33.69 -11.12 -30.75
C ILE A 66 -33.83 -12.15 -31.88
N GLU A 67 -32.75 -12.87 -32.21
CA GLU A 67 -32.76 -13.92 -33.23
C GLU A 67 -33.69 -15.07 -32.82
N SER A 68 -33.56 -15.57 -31.58
CA SER A 68 -34.44 -16.62 -31.05
C SER A 68 -35.92 -16.24 -31.10
N GLU A 69 -36.25 -14.98 -30.82
CA GLU A 69 -37.63 -14.52 -30.85
C GLU A 69 -38.17 -14.31 -32.26
N ARG A 70 -37.34 -13.85 -33.19
CA ARG A 70 -37.69 -13.81 -34.61
C ARG A 70 -37.98 -15.21 -35.15
N ASP A 71 -37.17 -16.20 -34.76
CA ASP A 71 -37.39 -17.60 -35.14
C ASP A 71 -38.70 -18.14 -34.56
N LYS A 72 -38.99 -17.87 -33.27
CA LYS A 72 -40.27 -18.23 -32.64
C LYS A 72 -41.48 -17.61 -33.35
N ILE A 73 -41.40 -16.32 -33.68
CA ILE A 73 -42.47 -15.61 -34.41
C ILE A 73 -42.64 -16.21 -35.81
N LYS A 74 -41.54 -16.52 -36.51
CA LYS A 74 -41.57 -17.15 -37.83
C LYS A 74 -42.24 -18.52 -37.77
N ASP A 75 -41.82 -19.37 -36.83
CA ASP A 75 -42.38 -20.71 -36.63
C ASP A 75 -43.88 -20.68 -36.28
N GLN A 76 -44.28 -19.75 -35.40
CA GLN A 76 -45.69 -19.56 -35.05
C GLN A 76 -46.51 -19.07 -36.24
N ASN A 77 -45.98 -18.12 -37.01
CA ASN A 77 -46.63 -17.63 -38.22
C ASN A 77 -46.76 -18.71 -39.30
N GLU A 78 -45.77 -19.59 -39.46
CA GLU A 78 -45.87 -20.75 -40.36
C GLU A 78 -46.97 -21.74 -39.89
N LYS A 79 -47.06 -22.01 -38.59
CA LYS A 79 -48.14 -22.84 -38.01
C LYS A 79 -49.52 -22.21 -38.20
N ILE A 80 -49.64 -20.89 -38.02
CA ILE A 80 -50.90 -20.15 -38.25
C ILE A 80 -51.29 -20.20 -39.73
N LYS A 81 -50.35 -19.95 -40.65
CA LYS A 81 -50.58 -20.07 -42.10
C LYS A 81 -51.08 -21.47 -42.48
N ALA A 82 -50.46 -22.52 -41.93
CA ALA A 82 -50.88 -23.90 -42.18
C ALA A 82 -52.30 -24.19 -41.66
N LYS A 83 -52.68 -23.67 -40.48
CA LYS A 83 -54.05 -23.79 -39.94
C LYS A 83 -55.07 -22.99 -40.75
N ASN A 84 -54.74 -21.77 -41.15
CA ASN A 84 -55.61 -20.92 -41.99
C ASN A 84 -55.89 -21.55 -43.36
N LYS A 85 -54.97 -22.38 -43.89
CA LYS A 85 -55.17 -23.13 -45.14
C LYS A 85 -56.18 -24.29 -45.01
N LYS A 86 -56.44 -24.79 -43.80
CA LYS A 86 -57.29 -25.97 -43.54
C LYS A 86 -58.65 -25.65 -42.88
N GLY A 87 -58.86 -24.45 -42.34
CA GLY A 87 -60.08 -24.09 -41.60
C GLY A 87 -60.87 -22.93 -42.22
N LYS A 88 -62.18 -22.86 -41.96
CA LYS A 88 -63.07 -21.76 -42.42
C LYS A 88 -62.85 -20.42 -41.68
N LYS A 89 -62.09 -20.39 -40.57
CA LYS A 89 -61.85 -19.21 -39.73
C LYS A 89 -60.36 -18.82 -39.77
N GLN A 90 -60.04 -17.62 -40.24
CA GLN A 90 -58.66 -17.10 -40.29
C GLN A 90 -58.20 -16.62 -38.91
N LEU A 91 -57.07 -17.14 -38.44
CA LEU A 91 -56.36 -16.65 -37.26
C LEU A 91 -55.36 -15.56 -37.68
N PRO A 92 -55.22 -14.47 -36.88
CA PRO A 92 -54.27 -13.40 -37.18
C PRO A 92 -52.83 -13.89 -36.99
N LEU A 93 -51.92 -13.41 -37.86
CA LEU A 93 -50.48 -13.63 -37.71
C LEU A 93 -49.95 -12.82 -36.54
N MET A 94 -48.91 -13.34 -35.90
CA MET A 94 -48.15 -12.59 -34.91
C MET A 94 -47.37 -11.45 -35.59
N PRO A 95 -47.35 -10.26 -34.95
CA PRO A 95 -46.62 -9.12 -35.48
C PRO A 95 -45.12 -9.42 -35.54
N LEU A 96 -44.48 -8.98 -36.63
CA LEU A 96 -43.03 -9.09 -36.78
C LEU A 96 -42.31 -8.20 -35.78
N LEU A 97 -41.14 -8.64 -35.33
CA LEU A 97 -40.30 -7.86 -34.41
C LEU A 97 -39.57 -6.73 -35.15
N THR A 98 -40.29 -5.65 -35.43
CA THR A 98 -39.82 -4.47 -36.16
C THR A 98 -40.23 -3.16 -35.47
N GLY A 99 -39.59 -2.05 -35.85
CA GLY A 99 -39.91 -0.71 -35.34
C GLY A 99 -39.83 -0.64 -33.81
N VAL A 100 -40.90 -0.12 -33.19
CA VAL A 100 -41.00 0.09 -31.73
C VAL A 100 -40.88 -1.22 -30.94
N HIS A 101 -41.44 -2.33 -31.43
CA HIS A 101 -41.38 -3.63 -30.75
C HIS A 101 -39.94 -4.16 -30.66
N LEU A 102 -39.14 -3.96 -31.71
CA LEU A 102 -37.74 -4.34 -31.70
C LEU A 102 -36.93 -3.52 -30.70
N VAL A 103 -37.17 -2.20 -30.64
CA VAL A 103 -36.50 -1.31 -29.68
C VAL A 103 -36.86 -1.69 -28.26
N ALA A 104 -38.16 -1.85 -27.95
CA ALA A 104 -38.61 -2.24 -26.62
C ALA A 104 -38.04 -3.59 -26.19
N ARG A 105 -38.03 -4.59 -27.10
CA ARG A 105 -37.49 -5.91 -26.79
C ARG A 105 -35.97 -5.88 -26.60
N LYS A 106 -35.27 -5.10 -27.40
CA LYS A 106 -33.82 -4.89 -27.25
C LYS A 106 -33.52 -4.30 -25.87
N SER A 107 -34.21 -3.24 -25.46
CA SER A 107 -34.03 -2.62 -24.14
C SER A 107 -34.35 -3.60 -22.99
N PHE A 108 -35.41 -4.41 -23.13
CA PHE A 108 -35.72 -5.45 -22.14
C PHE A 108 -34.59 -6.48 -22.04
N ALA A 109 -34.06 -6.96 -23.17
CA ALA A 109 -32.97 -7.94 -23.17
C ALA A 109 -31.66 -7.37 -22.61
N GLU A 110 -31.37 -6.09 -22.89
CA GLU A 110 -30.24 -5.38 -22.28
C GLU A 110 -30.41 -5.29 -20.75
N GLU A 111 -31.59 -4.91 -20.26
CA GLU A 111 -31.89 -4.81 -18.82
C GLU A 111 -31.85 -6.19 -18.12
N GLU A 112 -32.34 -7.24 -18.77
CA GLU A 112 -32.24 -8.63 -18.30
C GLU A 112 -30.77 -9.06 -18.14
N PHE A 113 -29.93 -8.71 -19.12
CA PHE A 113 -28.49 -8.99 -19.07
C PHE A 113 -27.82 -8.23 -17.91
N LEU A 114 -28.09 -6.94 -17.74
CA LEU A 114 -27.53 -6.14 -16.64
C LEU A 114 -27.97 -6.67 -15.27
N ASN A 115 -29.22 -7.12 -15.14
CA ASN A 115 -29.70 -7.79 -13.94
C ASN A 115 -28.93 -9.08 -13.63
N GLY A 116 -28.65 -9.89 -14.66
CA GLY A 116 -27.83 -11.09 -14.54
C GLY A 116 -26.39 -10.78 -14.09
N VAL A 117 -25.79 -9.72 -14.61
CA VAL A 117 -24.47 -9.24 -14.15
C VAL A 117 -24.51 -8.84 -12.68
N ALA A 118 -25.53 -8.09 -12.25
CA ALA A 118 -25.71 -7.73 -10.85
C ALA A 118 -25.92 -8.95 -9.93
N ASP A 119 -26.64 -9.99 -10.40
CA ASP A 119 -26.80 -11.25 -9.67
C ASP A 119 -25.48 -12.02 -9.49
N GLU A 120 -24.60 -11.98 -10.50
CA GLU A 120 -23.26 -12.58 -10.39
C GLU A 120 -22.38 -11.79 -9.42
N LEU A 121 -22.35 -10.47 -9.53
CA LEU A 121 -21.60 -9.60 -8.62
C LEU A 121 -22.06 -9.76 -7.16
N ALA A 122 -23.37 -9.91 -6.93
CA ALA A 122 -23.92 -10.14 -5.58
C ALA A 122 -23.36 -11.40 -4.92
N LYS A 123 -23.05 -12.44 -5.71
CA LYS A 123 -22.45 -13.71 -5.25
C LYS A 123 -20.93 -13.62 -5.10
N ILE A 124 -20.28 -12.82 -5.94
CA ILE A 124 -18.81 -12.70 -6.02
C ILE A 124 -18.27 -11.79 -4.92
N ILE A 125 -18.90 -10.64 -4.69
CA ILE A 125 -18.45 -9.67 -3.69
C ILE A 125 -18.86 -10.19 -2.31
N PRO A 126 -17.94 -10.49 -1.38
CA PRO A 126 -18.32 -11.01 -0.08
C PRO A 126 -19.16 -10.01 0.74
N VAL A 127 -20.12 -10.52 1.53
CA VAL A 127 -20.80 -9.75 2.58
C VAL A 127 -19.98 -9.92 3.85
N LEU A 128 -19.56 -8.81 4.45
CA LEU A 128 -18.87 -8.83 5.74
C LEU A 128 -19.86 -8.52 6.85
N ASN A 129 -19.76 -9.26 7.94
CA ASN A 129 -20.52 -8.97 9.16
C ASN A 129 -19.56 -8.40 10.21
N GLY A 130 -20.03 -7.39 10.92
CA GLY A 130 -19.32 -6.76 12.02
C GLY A 130 -20.26 -6.50 13.20
N PRO A 131 -19.70 -6.11 14.36
CA PRO A 131 -20.51 -5.71 15.52
C PRO A 131 -21.46 -4.57 15.14
N ASP A 132 -22.71 -4.65 15.56
CA ASP A 132 -23.67 -3.56 15.37
C ASP A 132 -23.22 -2.33 16.20
N PRO A 133 -23.04 -1.15 15.59
CA PRO A 133 -22.69 0.07 16.31
C PRO A 133 -23.68 0.45 17.43
N ALA A 134 -24.94 0.02 17.34
CA ALA A 134 -25.97 0.28 18.35
C ALA A 134 -26.03 -0.79 19.46
N ASP A 135 -25.71 -2.06 19.15
CA ASP A 135 -25.62 -3.15 20.12
C ASP A 135 -24.47 -4.12 19.75
N PRO A 136 -23.25 -3.92 20.28
CA PRO A 136 -22.07 -4.68 19.90
C PRO A 136 -22.17 -6.21 20.09
N ARG A 137 -23.18 -6.69 20.82
CA ARG A 137 -23.47 -8.12 20.99
C ARG A 137 -24.13 -8.75 19.76
N LYS A 138 -24.68 -7.93 18.85
CA LYS A 138 -25.29 -8.35 17.60
C LYS A 138 -24.31 -8.16 16.45
N GLN A 139 -24.46 -9.00 15.43
CA GLN A 139 -23.75 -8.88 14.16
C GLN A 139 -24.69 -8.26 13.12
N LYS A 140 -24.18 -7.32 12.35
CA LYS A 140 -24.87 -6.71 11.22
C LYS A 140 -23.94 -6.70 9.99
N PRO A 141 -24.48 -6.79 8.77
CA PRO A 141 -23.70 -6.50 7.57
C PRO A 141 -23.03 -5.13 7.65
N VAL A 142 -21.74 -5.11 7.34
CA VAL A 142 -20.91 -3.90 7.22
C VAL A 142 -21.27 -3.22 5.90
N ASP A 143 -21.58 -1.91 5.95
CA ASP A 143 -21.96 -1.18 4.74
C ASP A 143 -20.80 -1.17 3.71
N LEU A 144 -21.14 -1.46 2.45
CA LEU A 144 -20.27 -1.34 1.28
C LEU A 144 -20.75 -0.18 0.42
N PHE A 145 -19.99 0.91 0.42
CA PHE A 145 -20.24 2.04 -0.46
C PHE A 145 -19.62 1.81 -1.82
N ILE A 146 -20.37 2.06 -2.89
CA ILE A 146 -19.90 1.92 -4.27
C ILE A 146 -19.92 3.28 -4.94
N THR A 147 -18.77 3.73 -5.43
CA THR A 147 -18.66 4.90 -6.30
C THR A 147 -18.08 4.49 -7.65
N THR A 148 -18.86 4.68 -8.71
CA THR A 148 -18.48 4.28 -10.07
C THR A 148 -17.70 5.39 -10.76
N SER A 149 -16.90 4.98 -11.74
CA SER A 149 -16.04 5.84 -12.53
C SER A 149 -16.39 5.68 -14.01
N PRO A 150 -16.90 6.72 -14.69
CA PRO A 150 -17.17 6.63 -16.13
C PRO A 150 -15.92 6.32 -16.96
N ALA A 151 -14.72 6.59 -16.43
CA ALA A 151 -13.46 6.24 -17.08
C ALA A 151 -13.19 4.73 -17.16
N PHE A 152 -13.75 3.94 -16.24
CA PHE A 152 -13.55 2.48 -16.15
C PHE A 152 -14.86 1.70 -16.33
N ASP A 153 -15.90 2.12 -15.62
CA ASP A 153 -17.21 1.47 -15.57
C ASP A 153 -18.17 1.94 -16.67
N GLY A 154 -17.88 3.10 -17.28
CA GLY A 154 -18.74 3.77 -18.25
C GLY A 154 -20.17 4.02 -17.74
N GLU A 155 -21.11 4.09 -18.68
CA GLU A 155 -22.53 4.35 -18.37
C GLU A 155 -23.20 3.14 -17.71
N LEU A 156 -22.75 1.92 -18.04
CA LEU A 156 -23.36 0.68 -17.52
C LEU A 156 -23.05 0.46 -16.03
N GLY A 157 -21.91 0.97 -15.55
CA GLY A 157 -21.45 0.82 -14.18
C GLY A 157 -22.43 1.28 -13.13
N GLU A 158 -22.93 2.51 -13.28
CA GLU A 158 -23.89 3.09 -12.33
C GLU A 158 -25.18 2.27 -12.28
N ARG A 159 -25.71 1.88 -13.45
CA ARG A 159 -26.92 1.05 -13.50
C ARG A 159 -26.73 -0.30 -12.82
N ILE A 160 -25.60 -0.97 -13.05
CA ILE A 160 -25.27 -2.25 -12.40
C ILE A 160 -25.10 -2.06 -10.88
N ALA A 161 -24.49 -0.97 -10.42
CA ALA A 161 -24.37 -0.68 -9.00
C ALA A 161 -25.75 -0.47 -8.33
N GLN A 162 -26.67 0.22 -8.99
CA GLN A 162 -28.06 0.39 -8.52
C GLN A 162 -28.78 -0.95 -8.40
N LEU A 163 -28.77 -1.76 -9.47
CA LEU A 163 -29.36 -3.10 -9.48
C LEU A 163 -28.76 -4.00 -8.40
N LEU A 164 -27.45 -3.89 -8.17
CA LEU A 164 -26.76 -4.63 -7.11
C LEU A 164 -27.24 -4.19 -5.72
N SER A 165 -27.48 -2.89 -5.49
CA SER A 165 -28.03 -2.39 -4.21
C SER A 165 -29.48 -2.79 -3.96
N GLU A 166 -30.29 -2.96 -5.01
CA GLU A 166 -31.65 -3.50 -4.90
C GLU A 166 -31.64 -4.96 -4.42
N LYS A 167 -30.57 -5.70 -4.74
CA LYS A 167 -30.37 -7.11 -4.35
C LYS A 167 -29.73 -7.29 -2.97
N ARG A 168 -29.05 -6.26 -2.44
CA ARG A 168 -28.21 -6.34 -1.24
C ARG A 168 -28.38 -5.13 -0.33
N ASN A 169 -28.85 -5.38 0.89
CA ASN A 169 -29.16 -4.32 1.86
C ASN A 169 -27.93 -3.68 2.53
N ASP A 170 -26.74 -4.27 2.37
CA ASP A 170 -25.46 -3.73 2.85
C ASP A 170 -24.83 -2.74 1.86
N ILE A 171 -25.33 -2.68 0.63
CA ILE A 171 -24.75 -1.84 -0.42
C ILE A 171 -25.39 -0.46 -0.43
N ARG A 172 -24.55 0.56 -0.58
CA ARG A 172 -24.93 1.96 -0.75
C ARG A 172 -24.28 2.49 -2.03
N VAL A 173 -25.09 2.79 -3.04
CA VAL A 173 -24.58 3.46 -4.25
C VAL A 173 -24.39 4.92 -3.93
N TRP A 174 -23.21 5.43 -4.24
CA TRP A 174 -22.82 6.81 -4.03
C TRP A 174 -22.66 7.54 -5.37
N ASN A 175 -22.33 8.83 -5.31
CA ASN A 175 -22.22 9.64 -6.52
C ASN A 175 -21.10 9.16 -7.45
N VAL A 176 -21.38 9.19 -8.76
CA VAL A 176 -20.42 8.94 -9.83
C VAL A 176 -19.24 9.91 -9.73
N GLY A 177 -18.01 9.42 -9.89
CA GLY A 177 -16.80 10.24 -9.78
C GLY A 177 -16.31 10.47 -8.34
N GLY A 178 -17.08 10.05 -7.34
CA GLY A 178 -16.72 10.16 -5.93
C GLY A 178 -17.31 11.39 -5.23
N ASP A 179 -17.38 11.31 -3.91
CA ASP A 179 -18.07 12.28 -3.06
C ASP A 179 -17.56 12.19 -1.60
N ARG A 180 -18.13 13.01 -0.71
CA ARG A 180 -17.66 13.28 0.64
C ARG A 180 -18.31 12.30 1.63
N PHE A 181 -17.49 11.70 2.47
CA PHE A 181 -17.85 10.69 3.47
C PHE A 181 -17.56 11.25 4.87
N PRO A 182 -18.57 11.75 5.58
CA PRO A 182 -18.42 12.17 6.97
C PRO A 182 -18.28 10.95 7.87
N ILE A 183 -17.13 10.84 8.56
CA ILE A 183 -16.81 9.75 9.46
C ILE A 183 -17.26 10.17 10.87
N ARG A 184 -18.55 9.93 11.14
CA ARG A 184 -19.30 10.47 12.30
C ARG A 184 -18.56 10.37 13.63
N TYR A 185 -17.93 9.24 13.90
CA TYR A 185 -17.35 8.93 15.21
C TYR A 185 -16.00 9.59 15.50
N VAL A 186 -15.29 10.05 14.47
CA VAL A 186 -13.99 10.73 14.61
C VAL A 186 -14.03 12.18 14.13
N ASN A 187 -15.21 12.68 13.73
CA ASN A 187 -15.42 14.00 13.18
C ASN A 187 -14.42 14.35 12.06
N LYS A 188 -14.20 13.38 11.16
CA LYS A 188 -13.34 13.52 9.99
C LYS A 188 -14.15 13.48 8.72
N LEU A 189 -13.65 14.17 7.70
CA LEU A 189 -14.25 14.18 6.38
C LEU A 189 -13.28 13.63 5.36
N LEU A 190 -13.71 12.54 4.73
CA LEU A 190 -12.96 11.89 3.67
C LEU A 190 -13.61 12.19 2.33
N TRP A 191 -12.82 12.46 1.29
CA TRP A 191 -13.33 12.65 -0.06
C TRP A 191 -12.78 11.55 -0.96
N ILE A 192 -13.63 10.57 -1.28
CA ILE A 192 -13.30 9.55 -2.27
C ILE A 192 -13.41 10.21 -3.64
N LEU A 193 -12.41 10.04 -4.48
CA LEU A 193 -12.41 10.51 -5.86
C LEU A 193 -12.07 9.37 -6.80
N THR A 194 -12.78 9.33 -7.93
CA THR A 194 -12.48 8.44 -9.04
C THR A 194 -12.42 9.27 -10.32
N PRO A 195 -11.67 8.85 -11.35
CA PRO A 195 -11.57 9.63 -12.57
C PRO A 195 -12.92 9.64 -13.33
N LEU A 196 -13.35 10.83 -13.77
CA LEU A 196 -14.56 10.97 -14.59
C LEU A 196 -14.31 10.77 -16.09
N LYS A 197 -13.08 11.04 -16.53
CA LYS A 197 -12.64 10.84 -17.91
C LYS A 197 -11.47 9.88 -17.88
N ALA A 198 -11.27 9.12 -18.95
CA ALA A 198 -10.04 8.39 -19.17
C ALA A 198 -8.89 9.40 -19.15
N VAL A 199 -8.33 9.63 -17.97
CA VAL A 199 -7.15 10.46 -17.81
C VAL A 199 -6.10 9.70 -18.58
N TRP A 200 -5.52 10.34 -19.59
CA TRP A 200 -4.37 9.82 -20.31
C TRP A 200 -3.34 9.43 -19.23
N MET A 201 -3.26 8.15 -18.87
CA MET A 201 -2.27 7.62 -17.90
C MET A 201 -0.90 7.62 -18.59
N ARG A 202 -0.51 8.80 -19.08
CA ARG A 202 0.74 9.15 -19.73
C ARG A 202 1.52 9.88 -18.66
N GLY A 203 2.30 9.13 -17.92
CA GLY A 203 3.16 9.61 -16.86
C GLY A 203 3.89 8.40 -16.32
N ASP A 204 5.18 8.57 -16.06
CA ASP A 204 6.00 7.47 -15.55
C ASP A 204 5.84 7.31 -14.03
N TYR A 205 5.14 8.25 -13.39
CA TYR A 205 5.09 8.37 -11.93
C TYR A 205 3.67 8.30 -11.38
N TYR A 206 3.52 7.57 -10.28
CA TYR A 206 2.23 7.19 -9.69
C TYR A 206 1.36 8.37 -9.25
N SER A 207 1.97 9.43 -8.72
CA SER A 207 1.20 10.59 -8.22
C SER A 207 0.64 11.48 -9.33
N THR A 208 1.14 11.37 -10.57
CA THR A 208 0.78 12.28 -11.67
C THR A 208 -0.73 12.30 -11.95
N ALA A 209 -1.32 11.11 -12.12
CA ALA A 209 -2.75 10.98 -12.39
C ALA A 209 -3.60 11.26 -11.14
N VAL A 210 -3.11 10.81 -9.98
CA VAL A 210 -3.76 10.97 -8.68
C VAL A 210 -3.93 12.45 -8.32
N GLU A 211 -2.85 13.22 -8.34
CA GLU A 211 -2.88 14.65 -8.03
C GLU A 211 -3.72 15.45 -9.03
N ARG A 212 -3.75 15.02 -10.31
CA ARG A 212 -4.56 15.68 -11.33
C ARG A 212 -6.05 15.57 -11.01
N VAL A 213 -6.53 14.39 -10.61
CA VAL A 213 -7.93 14.19 -10.20
C VAL A 213 -8.29 15.10 -9.03
N ILE A 214 -7.40 15.23 -8.03
CA ILE A 214 -7.62 16.13 -6.89
C ILE A 214 -7.67 17.59 -7.36
N LYS A 215 -6.67 18.04 -8.13
CA LYS A 215 -6.57 19.42 -8.63
C LYS A 215 -7.77 19.80 -9.50
N ASP A 216 -8.23 18.91 -10.36
CA ASP A 216 -9.41 19.13 -11.20
C ASP A 216 -10.66 19.23 -10.32
N LYS A 217 -10.83 18.37 -9.31
CA LYS A 217 -11.95 18.44 -8.37
C LYS A 217 -11.94 19.73 -7.55
N THR A 218 -10.79 20.14 -7.02
CA THR A 218 -10.65 21.39 -6.26
C THR A 218 -11.03 22.62 -7.09
N LYS A 219 -10.79 22.61 -8.40
CA LYS A 219 -11.20 23.70 -9.30
C LYS A 219 -12.70 23.69 -9.65
N GLN A 220 -13.37 22.56 -9.50
CA GLN A 220 -14.79 22.39 -9.86
C GLN A 220 -15.75 22.71 -8.70
N THR A 221 -15.24 22.98 -7.49
CA THR A 221 -16.06 23.07 -6.28
C THR A 221 -15.71 24.30 -5.45
N SER A 222 -16.72 24.89 -4.81
CA SER A 222 -16.56 25.91 -3.77
C SER A 222 -16.46 25.31 -2.36
N GLN A 223 -16.60 23.99 -2.23
CA GLN A 223 -16.54 23.31 -0.94
C GLN A 223 -15.12 23.30 -0.38
N SER A 224 -15.00 23.41 0.95
CA SER A 224 -13.72 23.31 1.65
C SER A 224 -13.03 21.97 1.43
N SER A 225 -11.70 21.98 1.50
CA SER A 225 -10.89 20.75 1.47
C SER A 225 -11.32 19.78 2.58
N PRO A 226 -11.33 18.46 2.29
CA PRO A 226 -11.58 17.42 3.28
C PRO A 226 -10.38 17.29 4.22
N ASP A 227 -10.52 16.50 5.29
CA ASP A 227 -9.34 16.05 6.05
C ASP A 227 -8.44 15.19 5.15
N ASP A 228 -9.03 14.34 4.31
CA ASP A 228 -8.31 13.36 3.52
C ASP A 228 -8.93 13.17 2.13
N TYR A 229 -8.10 13.27 1.08
CA TYR A 229 -8.47 12.77 -0.25
C TYR A 229 -8.05 11.31 -0.41
N VAL A 230 -8.93 10.48 -0.94
CA VAL A 230 -8.60 9.10 -1.34
C VAL A 230 -8.95 8.92 -2.80
N VAL A 231 -7.94 8.67 -3.63
CA VAL A 231 -8.10 8.54 -5.07
C VAL A 231 -8.02 7.07 -5.46
N MET A 232 -9.06 6.59 -6.14
CA MET A 232 -9.19 5.20 -6.55
C MET A 232 -9.17 5.07 -8.08
N GLY A 233 -8.80 3.88 -8.58
CA GLY A 233 -8.83 3.53 -10.00
C GLY A 233 -7.46 3.37 -10.67
N PHE A 234 -6.37 3.85 -10.08
CA PHE A 234 -5.07 3.89 -10.76
C PHE A 234 -4.13 2.72 -10.49
N GLY A 235 -4.50 1.76 -9.62
CA GLY A 235 -3.62 0.62 -9.33
C GLY A 235 -2.24 1.03 -8.80
N SER A 236 -2.20 2.06 -7.95
CA SER A 236 -1.01 2.58 -7.26
C SER A 236 -1.27 2.68 -5.76
N SER A 237 -0.22 2.75 -4.94
CA SER A 237 -0.37 2.97 -3.49
C SER A 237 0.59 4.06 -3.04
N ILE A 238 -0.01 5.16 -2.56
CA ILE A 238 0.66 6.37 -2.11
C ILE A 238 0.04 6.81 -0.79
N ASN A 239 0.87 7.32 0.13
CA ASN A 239 0.42 8.11 1.27
C ASN A 239 1.22 9.42 1.33
N LYS A 240 0.57 10.54 1.03
CA LYS A 240 1.16 11.89 1.06
C LYS A 240 0.54 12.69 2.21
N PRO A 241 1.32 13.07 3.25
CA PRO A 241 0.84 13.94 4.31
C PRO A 241 0.65 15.38 3.82
N LYS A 242 0.09 16.21 4.70
CA LYS A 242 -0.08 17.65 4.46
C LYS A 242 1.17 18.39 4.92
N GLY A 243 1.57 19.40 4.14
CA GLY A 243 2.67 20.32 4.45
C GLY A 243 3.15 21.02 3.17
N GLU A 244 3.87 20.30 2.31
CA GLU A 244 4.22 20.75 0.96
C GLU A 244 2.95 21.09 0.16
N LEU A 245 1.97 20.20 0.23
CA LEU A 245 0.64 20.39 -0.34
C LEU A 245 -0.32 20.89 0.75
N LYS A 246 -1.29 21.72 0.33
CA LYS A 246 -2.36 22.23 1.21
C LYS A 246 -3.32 21.14 1.70
N TYR A 247 -3.22 19.95 1.15
CA TYR A 247 -4.04 18.77 1.43
C TYR A 247 -3.15 17.54 1.54
N GLN A 248 -3.67 16.50 2.18
CA GLN A 248 -3.09 15.16 2.19
C GLN A 248 -3.93 14.24 1.31
N TYR A 249 -3.31 13.21 0.76
CA TYR A 249 -4.02 12.25 -0.07
C TYR A 249 -3.42 10.84 0.01
N MET A 250 -4.24 9.87 -0.37
CA MET A 250 -3.82 8.49 -0.58
C MET A 250 -4.31 8.00 -1.93
N SER A 251 -3.57 7.06 -2.54
CA SER A 251 -4.07 6.23 -3.63
C SER A 251 -4.11 4.77 -3.21
N VAL A 252 -4.99 3.99 -3.86
CA VAL A 252 -5.27 2.60 -3.48
C VAL A 252 -4.98 1.63 -4.62
N PRO A 253 -4.48 0.41 -4.30
CA PRO A 253 -4.18 -0.61 -5.28
C PRO A 253 -5.45 -1.13 -6.00
N ALA A 254 -5.25 -1.82 -7.11
CA ALA A 254 -6.33 -2.48 -7.85
C ALA A 254 -6.59 -3.89 -7.28
N CYS A 255 -7.82 -4.38 -7.37
CA CYS A 255 -8.24 -5.69 -6.85
C CYS A 255 -8.52 -6.69 -7.98
N HIS A 256 -7.72 -6.64 -9.04
CA HIS A 256 -7.75 -7.54 -10.18
C HIS A 256 -6.34 -7.70 -10.77
N ARG A 257 -6.15 -8.70 -11.65
CA ARG A 257 -4.91 -8.85 -12.42
C ARG A 257 -4.80 -7.76 -13.48
N LEU A 258 -3.85 -6.84 -13.32
CA LEU A 258 -3.49 -5.87 -14.35
C LEU A 258 -3.00 -6.59 -15.62
N GLU A 259 -3.66 -6.36 -16.75
CA GLU A 259 -3.32 -6.99 -18.04
C GLU A 259 -2.38 -6.14 -18.89
N GLU A 260 -2.60 -4.82 -18.90
CA GLU A 260 -1.68 -3.82 -19.46
C GLU A 260 -1.11 -3.03 -18.29
N THR A 261 0.08 -3.39 -17.81
CA THR A 261 0.80 -2.57 -16.84
C THR A 261 1.42 -1.40 -17.57
N ARG A 262 0.89 -0.19 -17.34
CA ARG A 262 1.58 1.05 -17.69
C ARG A 262 2.64 1.33 -16.63
N VAL A 263 3.64 2.14 -16.95
CA VAL A 263 4.70 2.52 -15.99
C VAL A 263 4.12 3.06 -14.68
N SER A 264 2.94 3.69 -14.73
CA SER A 264 2.24 4.24 -13.57
C SER A 264 1.22 3.32 -12.87
N GLU A 265 1.07 2.05 -13.27
CA GLU A 265 0.12 1.09 -12.66
C GLU A 265 0.79 -0.26 -12.41
N ASN A 266 0.95 -0.65 -11.15
CA ASN A 266 1.66 -1.88 -10.80
C ASN A 266 1.05 -2.61 -9.59
N GLN A 267 0.31 -1.92 -8.73
CA GLN A 267 -0.15 -2.43 -7.44
C GLN A 267 -1.45 -3.21 -7.53
N ILE A 268 -1.43 -4.43 -6.95
CA ILE A 268 -2.62 -5.27 -6.78
C ILE A 268 -2.80 -5.57 -5.29
N GLY A 269 -3.97 -5.28 -4.73
CA GLY A 269 -4.19 -5.36 -3.29
C GLY A 269 -5.43 -4.62 -2.81
N VAL A 270 -5.45 -4.34 -1.51
CA VAL A 270 -6.44 -3.48 -0.83
C VAL A 270 -5.77 -2.62 0.22
N SER A 271 -6.42 -1.55 0.66
CA SER A 271 -5.89 -0.68 1.71
C SER A 271 -6.86 -0.51 2.88
N ILE A 272 -6.31 -0.21 4.05
CA ILE A 272 -7.06 0.15 5.27
C ILE A 272 -6.65 1.56 5.68
N LEU A 273 -7.64 2.42 5.90
CA LEU A 273 -7.43 3.69 6.57
C LEU A 273 -7.98 3.60 7.99
N GLU A 274 -7.13 3.83 8.98
CA GLU A 274 -7.50 3.86 10.38
C GLU A 274 -7.32 5.25 10.99
N TYR A 275 -8.39 5.73 11.62
CA TYR A 275 -8.38 6.83 12.58
C TYR A 275 -8.44 6.21 13.99
N PRO A 276 -7.31 6.19 14.71
CA PRO A 276 -7.25 5.60 16.04
C PRO A 276 -8.22 6.24 17.03
N ALA A 277 -8.73 5.42 17.94
CA ALA A 277 -9.72 5.84 18.93
C ALA A 277 -9.22 6.87 19.94
N ASP A 278 -7.91 6.94 20.12
CA ASP A 278 -7.24 7.87 21.02
C ASP A 278 -6.91 9.22 20.37
N GLY A 279 -7.42 9.47 19.16
CA GLY A 279 -7.19 10.71 18.41
C GLY A 279 -5.77 10.86 17.87
N SER A 280 -4.94 9.80 17.92
CA SER A 280 -3.58 9.85 17.38
C SER A 280 -3.53 9.85 15.86
N GLN A 281 -2.33 10.02 15.33
CA GLN A 281 -2.09 10.08 13.90
C GLN A 281 -2.70 8.89 13.18
N LYS A 282 -3.41 9.19 12.08
CA LYS A 282 -4.02 8.19 11.19
C LYS A 282 -2.96 7.19 10.71
N LEU A 283 -3.40 5.96 10.47
CA LEU A 283 -2.58 4.89 9.91
C LEU A 283 -3.13 4.49 8.55
N PHE A 284 -2.24 4.32 7.57
CA PHE A 284 -2.61 3.82 6.24
C PHE A 284 -1.89 2.50 5.99
N ARG A 285 -2.65 1.43 5.81
CA ARG A 285 -2.13 0.09 5.51
C ARG A 285 -2.39 -0.27 4.07
N THR A 286 -1.39 -0.82 3.39
CA THR A 286 -1.56 -1.44 2.07
C THR A 286 -1.21 -2.92 2.17
N TYR A 287 -2.16 -3.76 1.78
CA TYR A 287 -2.00 -5.21 1.70
C TYR A 287 -1.80 -5.60 0.25
N THR A 288 -0.64 -6.18 -0.07
CA THR A 288 -0.34 -6.63 -1.42
C THR A 288 -0.91 -8.02 -1.68
N LEU A 289 -1.55 -8.19 -2.83
CA LEU A 289 -2.03 -9.47 -3.35
C LEU A 289 -1.31 -9.82 -4.67
N LYS A 290 -0.34 -9.00 -5.08
CA LYS A 290 0.37 -9.12 -6.36
C LYS A 290 1.14 -10.43 -6.47
N ASP A 291 1.76 -10.88 -5.38
CA ASP A 291 2.44 -12.19 -5.33
C ASP A 291 1.49 -13.36 -5.58
N LEU A 292 0.22 -13.29 -5.13
CA LEU A 292 -0.76 -14.34 -5.40
C LEU A 292 -1.11 -14.41 -6.89
N VAL A 293 -1.21 -13.25 -7.54
CA VAL A 293 -1.53 -13.15 -8.96
C VAL A 293 -0.33 -13.51 -9.83
N SER A 294 0.89 -13.12 -9.45
CA SER A 294 2.10 -13.37 -10.23
C SER A 294 2.45 -14.87 -10.29
N LYS A 295 2.17 -15.63 -9.22
CA LYS A 295 2.34 -17.09 -9.19
C LYS A 295 1.06 -17.89 -9.43
N GLU A 296 0.01 -17.29 -10.00
CA GLU A 296 -1.32 -17.92 -10.06
C GLU A 296 -1.32 -19.33 -10.68
N LEU A 297 -0.48 -19.55 -11.70
CA LEU A 297 -0.37 -20.84 -12.37
C LEU A 297 0.30 -21.92 -11.49
N GLY A 298 1.07 -21.51 -10.49
CA GLY A 298 1.65 -22.39 -9.48
C GLY A 298 0.62 -23.10 -8.62
N PHE A 299 -0.61 -22.56 -8.50
CA PHE A 299 -1.71 -23.19 -7.75
C PHE A 299 -2.46 -24.29 -8.54
N ILE A 300 -2.07 -24.53 -9.80
CA ILE A 300 -2.63 -25.59 -10.63
C ILE A 300 -1.91 -26.91 -10.33
N ALA A 301 -2.64 -27.88 -9.79
CA ALA A 301 -2.14 -29.22 -9.53
C ALA A 301 -2.44 -30.14 -10.73
N PRO A 302 -1.55 -31.08 -11.08
CA PRO A 302 -1.88 -32.11 -12.07
C PRO A 302 -3.06 -32.97 -11.61
N PRO A 303 -3.96 -33.37 -12.54
CA PRO A 303 -5.10 -34.18 -12.17
C PRO A 303 -4.69 -35.60 -11.78
N GLU A 304 -5.52 -36.24 -10.95
CA GLU A 304 -5.28 -37.62 -10.53
C GLU A 304 -5.15 -38.57 -11.75
N GLY A 305 -4.16 -39.47 -11.66
CA GLY A 305 -3.80 -40.36 -12.77
C GLY A 305 -3.24 -39.65 -14.00
N ALA A 306 -2.71 -38.42 -13.88
CA ALA A 306 -1.91 -37.80 -14.94
C ALA A 306 -0.57 -38.55 -15.11
N SER A 307 -0.27 -38.94 -16.34
CA SER A 307 1.01 -39.56 -16.69
C SER A 307 2.19 -38.59 -16.52
N VAL A 308 3.42 -39.12 -16.45
CA VAL A 308 4.64 -38.31 -16.38
C VAL A 308 4.73 -37.31 -17.53
N LEU A 309 4.37 -37.72 -18.74
CA LEU A 309 4.36 -36.83 -19.90
C LEU A 309 3.34 -35.69 -19.75
N GLN A 310 2.14 -36.00 -19.27
CA GLN A 310 1.10 -35.00 -19.03
C GLN A 310 1.50 -34.01 -17.94
N LYS A 311 2.13 -34.47 -16.85
CA LYS A 311 2.68 -33.60 -15.81
C LYS A 311 3.71 -32.64 -16.40
N LYS A 312 4.63 -33.13 -17.24
CA LYS A 312 5.60 -32.28 -17.94
C LYS A 312 4.93 -31.25 -18.86
N MET A 313 3.89 -31.64 -19.60
CA MET A 313 3.12 -30.70 -20.44
C MET A 313 2.44 -29.59 -19.63
N ILE A 314 1.90 -29.93 -18.46
CA ILE A 314 1.31 -28.95 -17.54
C ILE A 314 2.36 -27.93 -17.11
N GLU A 315 3.55 -28.38 -16.68
CA GLU A 315 4.64 -27.48 -16.32
C GLU A 315 5.13 -26.63 -17.49
N THR A 316 5.20 -27.18 -18.71
CA THR A 316 5.50 -26.39 -19.92
C THR A 316 4.45 -25.30 -20.15
N MET A 317 3.15 -25.58 -19.99
CA MET A 317 2.10 -24.56 -20.11
C MET A 317 2.19 -23.49 -19.02
N LYS A 318 2.51 -23.86 -17.78
CA LYS A 318 2.74 -22.89 -16.70
C LYS A 318 3.89 -21.94 -17.02
N ALA A 319 4.99 -22.46 -17.56
CA ALA A 319 6.19 -21.68 -17.85
C ALA A 319 6.09 -20.84 -19.13
N LYS A 320 5.49 -21.38 -20.20
CA LYS A 320 5.50 -20.76 -21.55
C LYS A 320 4.17 -20.11 -21.94
N GLY A 321 3.10 -20.36 -21.18
CA GLY A 321 1.76 -19.93 -21.56
C GLY A 321 1.15 -20.82 -22.65
N TRP A 322 0.42 -20.18 -23.58
CA TRP A 322 -0.20 -20.85 -24.73
C TRP A 322 0.81 -21.64 -25.56
N SER A 323 0.64 -22.96 -25.59
CA SER A 323 1.64 -23.88 -26.14
C SER A 323 1.12 -24.61 -27.38
N THR A 324 1.91 -24.61 -28.46
CA THR A 324 1.61 -25.40 -29.66
C THR A 324 2.12 -26.83 -29.52
N ARG A 325 1.66 -27.74 -30.38
CA ARG A 325 2.23 -29.08 -30.53
C ARG A 325 3.75 -29.06 -30.71
N GLY A 326 4.26 -28.13 -31.52
CA GLY A 326 5.70 -27.99 -31.78
C GLY A 326 6.51 -27.62 -30.53
N ILE A 327 5.97 -26.76 -29.65
CA ILE A 327 6.60 -26.42 -28.37
C ILE A 327 6.77 -27.68 -27.52
N PHE A 328 5.72 -28.51 -27.39
CA PHE A 328 5.83 -29.76 -26.62
C PHE A 328 6.83 -30.76 -27.22
N ILE A 329 6.87 -30.88 -28.55
CA ILE A 329 7.85 -31.75 -29.22
C ILE A 329 9.27 -31.28 -28.88
N SER A 330 9.52 -29.98 -29.01
CA SER A 330 10.84 -29.38 -28.77
C SER A 330 11.27 -29.47 -27.31
N GLU A 331 10.39 -29.13 -26.37
CA GLU A 331 10.72 -29.05 -24.93
C GLU A 331 10.75 -30.42 -24.26
N LEU A 332 9.93 -31.37 -24.73
CA LEU A 332 9.77 -32.68 -24.08
C LEU A 332 10.46 -33.82 -24.82
N GLY A 333 10.99 -33.58 -26.03
CA GLY A 333 11.70 -34.59 -26.83
C GLY A 333 10.83 -35.79 -27.21
N VAL A 334 9.53 -35.58 -27.42
CA VAL A 334 8.58 -36.66 -27.77
C VAL A 334 7.99 -36.47 -29.16
N SER A 335 7.62 -37.57 -29.81
CA SER A 335 6.90 -37.57 -31.08
C SER A 335 5.56 -36.84 -30.98
N GLY A 336 5.14 -36.19 -32.06
CA GLY A 336 3.85 -35.48 -32.11
C GLY A 336 2.63 -36.36 -31.78
N GLU A 337 2.60 -37.62 -32.21
CA GLU A 337 1.49 -38.54 -31.88
C GLU A 337 1.33 -38.74 -30.36
N ARG A 338 2.45 -38.84 -29.63
CA ARG A 338 2.44 -38.92 -28.16
C ARG A 338 1.95 -37.63 -27.52
N VAL A 339 2.25 -36.48 -28.12
CA VAL A 339 1.71 -35.18 -27.67
C VAL A 339 0.20 -35.16 -27.83
N ASP A 340 -0.28 -35.50 -29.01
CA ASP A 340 -1.71 -35.46 -29.36
C ASP A 340 -2.51 -36.39 -28.42
N LYS A 341 -2.06 -37.65 -28.24
CA LYS A 341 -2.68 -38.61 -27.32
C LYS A 341 -2.66 -38.15 -25.86
N ALA A 342 -1.56 -37.55 -25.40
CA ALA A 342 -1.46 -37.04 -24.03
C ALA A 342 -2.38 -35.84 -23.78
N MET A 343 -2.49 -34.93 -24.75
CA MET A 343 -3.36 -33.76 -24.68
C MET A 343 -4.84 -34.13 -24.75
N GLU A 344 -5.23 -35.04 -25.64
CA GLU A 344 -6.59 -35.59 -25.62
C GLU A 344 -6.93 -36.21 -24.28
N GLY A 345 -5.98 -36.94 -23.68
CA GLY A 345 -6.12 -37.49 -22.35
C GLY A 345 -6.32 -36.41 -21.28
N LEU A 346 -5.59 -35.29 -21.33
CA LEU A 346 -5.73 -34.17 -20.41
C LEU A 346 -7.04 -33.41 -20.59
N MET A 347 -7.46 -33.16 -21.83
CA MET A 347 -8.72 -32.47 -22.14
C MET A 347 -9.95 -33.26 -21.67
N LYS A 348 -9.84 -34.60 -21.58
CA LYS A 348 -10.90 -35.47 -21.03
C LYS A 348 -10.92 -35.50 -19.49
N LYS A 349 -9.89 -34.98 -18.80
CA LYS A 349 -9.87 -34.96 -17.33
C LYS A 349 -10.86 -33.93 -16.81
N LYS A 350 -11.75 -34.36 -15.90
CA LYS A 350 -12.71 -33.48 -15.23
C LYS A 350 -11.99 -32.43 -14.41
N THR A 351 -12.45 -31.19 -14.49
CA THR A 351 -12.03 -30.11 -13.60
C THR A 351 -12.39 -30.43 -12.16
N PHE A 352 -11.59 -29.99 -11.20
CA PHE A 352 -11.87 -30.20 -9.79
C PHE A 352 -11.19 -29.16 -8.91
N ARG A 353 -11.69 -29.09 -7.68
CA ARG A 353 -11.06 -28.39 -6.58
C ARG A 353 -11.18 -29.24 -5.32
N ARG A 354 -10.06 -29.64 -4.74
CA ARG A 354 -10.01 -30.53 -3.56
C ARG A 354 -8.81 -30.19 -2.69
N ASN A 355 -9.00 -30.01 -1.38
CA ASN A 355 -7.90 -29.84 -0.41
C ASN A 355 -6.85 -28.78 -0.79
N GLY A 356 -7.24 -27.69 -1.45
CA GLY A 356 -6.31 -26.65 -1.92
C GLY A 356 -5.69 -26.91 -3.29
N GLU A 357 -5.90 -28.08 -3.88
CA GLU A 357 -5.54 -28.42 -5.25
C GLU A 357 -6.59 -27.92 -6.24
N ASN A 358 -6.14 -27.47 -7.41
CA ASN A 358 -6.99 -26.97 -8.48
C ASN A 358 -6.60 -27.60 -9.81
N TRP A 359 -7.58 -28.09 -10.57
CA TRP A 359 -7.40 -28.46 -11.97
C TRP A 359 -8.42 -27.72 -12.85
N PRO A 360 -7.97 -26.73 -13.65
CA PRO A 360 -8.86 -25.94 -14.50
C PRO A 360 -9.27 -26.67 -15.79
N GLY A 361 -8.60 -27.77 -16.15
CA GLY A 361 -8.76 -28.37 -17.47
C GLY A 361 -7.92 -27.65 -18.54
N VAL A 362 -7.94 -28.20 -19.75
CA VAL A 362 -7.17 -27.71 -20.91
C VAL A 362 -8.12 -27.41 -22.06
N VAL A 363 -7.95 -26.26 -22.69
CA VAL A 363 -8.68 -25.79 -23.86
C VAL A 363 -7.75 -25.79 -25.08
N TYR A 364 -8.25 -26.30 -26.20
CA TYR A 364 -7.58 -26.20 -27.49
C TYR A 364 -8.22 -25.09 -28.32
N LYS A 365 -7.42 -24.12 -28.75
CA LYS A 365 -7.85 -23.04 -29.63
C LYS A 365 -7.52 -23.38 -31.08
N ALA A 366 -8.52 -23.86 -31.80
CA ALA A 366 -8.40 -24.39 -33.16
C ALA A 366 -7.78 -23.40 -34.16
N GLU A 367 -8.15 -22.12 -34.11
CA GLU A 367 -7.68 -21.11 -35.07
C GLU A 367 -6.18 -20.87 -34.95
N SER A 368 -5.64 -20.93 -33.73
CA SER A 368 -4.22 -20.74 -33.46
C SER A 368 -3.43 -22.04 -33.26
N LYS A 369 -4.11 -23.19 -33.20
CA LYS A 369 -3.54 -24.51 -32.88
C LYS A 369 -2.72 -24.53 -31.58
N LYS A 370 -3.25 -23.92 -30.52
CA LYS A 370 -2.60 -23.79 -29.21
C LYS A 370 -3.44 -24.40 -28.10
N TYR A 371 -2.77 -24.99 -27.11
CA TYR A 371 -3.36 -25.49 -25.88
C TYR A 371 -3.05 -24.53 -24.73
N TYR A 372 -4.01 -24.35 -23.84
CA TYR A 372 -3.78 -23.67 -22.57
C TYR A 372 -4.83 -24.05 -21.52
N PHE A 373 -4.65 -23.60 -20.29
CA PHE A 373 -5.63 -23.80 -19.23
C PHE A 373 -6.95 -23.07 -19.52
N ASP A 374 -8.06 -23.60 -19.02
CA ASP A 374 -9.35 -22.88 -19.06
C ASP A 374 -9.26 -21.59 -18.23
N LEU A 375 -9.20 -20.46 -18.92
CA LEU A 375 -9.06 -19.16 -18.26
C LEU A 375 -10.32 -18.70 -17.54
N ASN A 376 -11.51 -19.15 -17.96
CA ASN A 376 -12.74 -18.84 -17.22
C ASN A 376 -12.72 -19.54 -15.86
N TYR A 377 -12.20 -20.77 -15.82
CA TYR A 377 -11.99 -21.47 -14.56
C TYR A 377 -10.96 -20.73 -13.69
N VAL A 378 -9.83 -20.32 -14.28
CA VAL A 378 -8.81 -19.55 -13.55
C VAL A 378 -9.37 -18.26 -12.95
N GLN A 379 -10.22 -17.55 -13.70
CA GLN A 379 -10.83 -16.30 -13.23
C GLN A 379 -11.84 -16.50 -12.11
N ARG A 380 -12.67 -17.55 -12.17
CA ARG A 380 -13.82 -17.73 -11.27
C ARG A 380 -13.59 -18.71 -10.12
N PHE A 381 -12.76 -19.73 -10.30
CA PHE A 381 -12.76 -20.89 -9.41
C PHE A 381 -11.38 -21.25 -8.84
N LEU A 382 -10.28 -20.83 -9.48
CA LEU A 382 -8.93 -21.10 -8.99
C LEU A 382 -8.71 -20.42 -7.64
N LYS A 383 -8.45 -21.21 -6.60
CA LYS A 383 -8.13 -20.68 -5.27
C LYS A 383 -6.63 -20.55 -5.04
N TYR A 384 -6.25 -19.41 -4.47
CA TYR A 384 -4.89 -19.19 -4.01
C TYR A 384 -4.73 -19.76 -2.61
N ALA A 385 -3.78 -20.66 -2.44
CA ALA A 385 -3.42 -21.11 -1.11
C ALA A 385 -2.73 -19.95 -0.38
N SER A 386 -3.21 -19.60 0.80
CA SER A 386 -2.48 -18.71 1.71
C SER A 386 -1.14 -19.37 2.02
N PRO A 387 0.00 -18.70 1.85
CA PRO A 387 1.26 -19.30 2.23
C PRO A 387 1.25 -19.56 3.75
N GLY A 388 1.90 -20.65 4.18
CA GLY A 388 2.02 -21.03 5.60
C GLY A 388 3.09 -20.22 6.34
N GLY A 389 3.24 -20.43 7.65
CA GLY A 389 4.31 -19.84 8.46
C GLY A 389 3.97 -18.49 9.14
N ALA A 390 4.74 -18.15 10.17
CA ALA A 390 4.55 -16.94 10.96
C ALA A 390 5.02 -15.68 10.21
N PHE A 391 4.28 -14.58 10.40
CA PHE A 391 4.74 -13.27 9.94
C PHE A 391 5.87 -12.76 10.84
N GLN A 392 6.84 -12.12 10.21
CA GLN A 392 7.87 -11.33 10.85
C GLN A 392 7.50 -9.85 10.72
N GLU A 393 7.99 -9.05 11.65
CA GLU A 393 7.56 -7.67 11.80
C GLU A 393 8.75 -6.75 12.04
N ASP A 394 8.91 -5.75 11.18
CA ASP A 394 9.82 -4.63 11.38
C ASP A 394 9.01 -3.36 11.68
N ARG A 395 9.48 -2.58 12.65
CA ARG A 395 8.88 -1.29 13.02
C ARG A 395 9.97 -0.24 13.09
N ILE A 396 9.92 0.68 12.13
CA ILE A 396 10.94 1.69 11.88
C ILE A 396 10.31 3.06 12.11
N LEU A 397 11.00 3.91 12.87
CA LEU A 397 10.75 5.34 12.87
C LEU A 397 11.92 6.02 12.16
N SER A 398 11.62 6.98 11.29
CA SER A 398 12.61 7.62 10.43
C SER A 398 12.50 9.14 10.57
N LEU A 399 13.64 9.79 10.77
CA LEU A 399 13.81 11.23 10.66
C LEU A 399 14.84 11.52 9.55
N ALA A 400 14.90 12.77 9.13
CA ALA A 400 15.96 13.27 8.28
C ALA A 400 16.04 14.79 8.42
N CYS A 401 17.13 15.36 7.89
CA CYS A 401 17.30 16.81 7.81
C CYS A 401 16.98 17.45 9.16
N MET A 402 17.59 16.90 10.22
CA MET A 402 17.48 17.45 11.58
C MET A 402 18.06 18.85 11.61
N HIS A 403 19.17 19.05 10.88
CA HIS A 403 19.83 20.33 10.76
C HIS A 403 20.13 20.95 12.13
N ALA A 404 20.76 20.19 13.02
CA ALA A 404 21.13 20.69 14.33
C ALA A 404 22.01 21.96 14.19
N GLY A 405 21.65 22.99 14.95
CA GLY A 405 22.24 24.33 14.83
C GLY A 405 21.40 25.31 14.01
N SER A 406 20.38 24.84 13.30
CA SER A 406 19.41 25.71 12.64
C SER A 406 18.49 26.40 13.65
N ARG A 407 18.11 27.64 13.35
CA ARG A 407 17.12 28.38 14.15
C ARG A 407 15.70 27.87 13.96
N GLU A 408 15.42 27.19 12.85
CA GLU A 408 14.08 26.79 12.43
C GLU A 408 13.76 25.32 12.76
N THR A 409 14.71 24.57 13.32
CA THR A 409 14.52 23.18 13.74
C THR A 409 13.61 23.10 14.97
N ASP A 410 12.63 22.20 14.93
CA ASP A 410 11.71 21.93 16.05
C ASP A 410 12.32 20.96 17.07
N TYR A 411 13.22 21.49 17.90
CA TYR A 411 13.93 20.71 18.91
C TYR A 411 12.99 20.14 19.99
N ASP A 412 11.90 20.84 20.32
CA ASP A 412 10.92 20.37 21.32
C ASP A 412 10.16 19.14 20.79
N PHE A 413 9.63 19.22 19.56
CA PHE A 413 9.01 18.07 18.92
C PHE A 413 9.97 16.88 18.86
N LEU A 414 11.25 17.12 18.50
CA LEU A 414 12.26 16.07 18.47
C LEU A 414 12.44 15.40 19.84
N VAL A 415 12.78 16.13 20.90
CA VAL A 415 13.16 15.48 22.16
C VAL A 415 11.97 15.03 23.01
N ASN A 416 10.76 15.56 22.76
CA ASN A 416 9.58 15.26 23.58
C ASN A 416 8.55 14.40 22.83
N LYS A 417 8.27 14.68 21.56
CA LYS A 417 7.24 13.94 20.80
C LYS A 417 7.76 12.71 20.08
N VAL A 418 8.97 12.73 19.54
CA VAL A 418 9.54 11.55 18.87
C VAL A 418 9.64 10.34 19.82
N PRO A 419 10.13 10.46 21.09
CA PRO A 419 10.14 9.34 22.03
C PRO A 419 8.74 8.76 22.32
N GLU A 420 7.73 9.63 22.49
CA GLU A 420 6.35 9.21 22.70
C GLU A 420 5.83 8.40 21.50
N ILE A 421 6.15 8.83 20.28
CA ILE A 421 5.77 8.13 19.03
C ILE A 421 6.47 6.77 18.96
N ILE A 422 7.78 6.69 19.23
CA ILE A 422 8.55 5.43 19.23
C ILE A 422 7.92 4.43 20.20
N LEU A 423 7.60 4.87 21.42
CA LEU A 423 7.01 4.02 22.45
C LEU A 423 5.59 3.56 22.05
N LYS A 424 4.76 4.49 21.61
CA LYS A 424 3.37 4.21 21.18
C LYS A 424 3.31 3.26 20.00
N ARG A 425 4.22 3.40 19.05
CA ARG A 425 4.29 2.54 17.85
C ARG A 425 5.17 1.33 18.05
N ASN A 426 5.81 1.18 19.21
CA ASN A 426 6.74 0.11 19.52
C ASN A 426 7.82 -0.06 18.44
N ALA A 427 8.36 1.05 17.92
CA ALA A 427 9.41 1.03 16.90
C ALA A 427 10.75 0.61 17.51
N ASN A 428 11.45 -0.34 16.91
CA ASN A 428 12.72 -0.86 17.46
C ASN A 428 13.94 -0.35 16.69
N ILE A 429 13.70 0.19 15.50
CA ILE A 429 14.70 0.75 14.60
C ILE A 429 14.41 2.23 14.45
N PHE A 430 15.44 3.05 14.63
CA PHE A 430 15.39 4.50 14.47
C PHE A 430 16.39 4.90 13.39
N VAL A 431 15.92 5.56 12.35
CA VAL A 431 16.73 5.91 11.18
C VAL A 431 16.89 7.42 11.09
N ASP A 432 18.10 7.91 10.88
CA ASP A 432 18.41 9.28 10.44
C ASP A 432 18.95 9.26 9.02
N ALA A 433 18.17 9.74 8.05
CA ALA A 433 18.52 9.68 6.64
C ALA A 433 19.41 10.84 6.17
N GLY A 434 20.16 11.49 7.06
CA GLY A 434 21.19 12.47 6.73
C GLY A 434 20.78 13.92 6.96
N ASP A 435 21.74 14.82 6.79
CA ASP A 435 21.68 16.23 7.20
C ASP A 435 21.38 16.35 8.70
N THR A 436 22.21 15.65 9.48
CA THR A 436 22.15 15.64 10.94
C THR A 436 22.49 17.03 11.51
N LYS A 437 23.42 17.78 10.89
CA LYS A 437 23.76 19.18 11.22
C LYS A 437 23.45 20.15 10.10
N GLU A 438 23.26 21.43 10.42
CA GLU A 438 23.01 22.48 9.40
C GLU A 438 24.29 22.83 8.62
N GLY A 439 25.47 22.66 9.21
CA GLY A 439 26.74 22.99 8.55
C GLY A 439 26.95 24.50 8.36
N LEU A 440 28.06 24.88 7.70
CA LEU A 440 28.51 26.28 7.61
C LEU A 440 28.78 26.77 6.17
N LYS A 441 28.57 25.95 5.14
CA LYS A 441 28.76 26.44 3.75
C LYS A 441 27.65 27.40 3.35
N HIS A 442 27.86 28.10 2.23
CA HIS A 442 26.92 29.06 1.67
C HIS A 442 26.59 30.24 2.59
N ASP A 443 27.49 30.58 3.51
CA ASP A 443 27.36 31.71 4.45
C ASP A 443 26.04 31.64 5.26
N LEU A 444 25.62 30.45 5.67
CA LEU A 444 24.36 30.26 6.43
C LEU A 444 24.38 31.01 7.77
N ASP A 445 25.54 31.12 8.40
CA ASP A 445 25.77 31.93 9.59
C ASP A 445 25.49 33.42 9.32
N LYS A 446 26.03 33.98 8.22
CA LYS A 446 25.83 35.39 7.83
C LYS A 446 24.41 35.66 7.36
N LYS A 447 23.74 34.65 6.81
CA LYS A 447 22.31 34.70 6.42
C LYS A 447 21.37 34.57 7.62
N GLY A 448 21.90 34.32 8.82
CA GLY A 448 21.12 34.20 10.05
C GLY A 448 20.27 32.93 10.10
N GLU A 449 20.67 31.86 9.40
CA GLU A 449 20.03 30.53 9.44
C GLU A 449 20.54 29.68 10.63
N ILE A 450 21.76 29.99 11.10
CA ILE A 450 22.42 29.32 12.22
C ILE A 450 22.08 30.05 13.53
N ILE A 451 21.87 29.29 14.61
CA ILE A 451 21.71 29.85 15.95
C ILE A 451 22.99 30.63 16.31
N PRO A 452 22.89 31.91 16.75
CA PRO A 452 24.06 32.68 17.18
C PRO A 452 24.87 31.91 18.24
N GLY A 453 26.18 31.78 18.02
CA GLY A 453 27.09 30.97 18.83
C GLY A 453 27.29 29.53 18.34
N MET A 454 26.52 29.06 17.34
CA MET A 454 26.64 27.72 16.75
C MET A 454 27.31 27.70 15.38
N ALA A 455 28.06 28.74 15.03
CA ALA A 455 28.86 28.82 13.79
C ALA A 455 30.13 27.93 13.87
N ASN A 456 29.97 26.67 14.28
CA ASN A 456 31.02 25.69 14.47
C ASN A 456 30.45 24.27 14.23
N ASN A 457 31.00 23.54 13.25
CA ASN A 457 30.54 22.18 12.92
C ASN A 457 30.65 21.22 14.12
N THR A 458 31.75 21.24 14.86
CA THR A 458 31.95 20.40 16.06
C THR A 458 30.89 20.68 17.12
N LEU A 459 30.50 21.94 17.31
CA LEU A 459 29.47 22.31 18.27
C LEU A 459 28.08 21.81 17.83
N GLN A 460 27.77 21.93 16.54
CA GLN A 460 26.54 21.39 15.96
C GLN A 460 26.48 19.86 16.07
N GLU A 461 27.60 19.15 15.84
CA GLU A 461 27.68 17.69 16.03
C GLU A 461 27.47 17.25 17.47
N LYS A 462 28.10 17.94 18.44
CA LYS A 462 27.86 17.68 19.87
C LYS A 462 26.38 17.87 20.20
N PHE A 463 25.77 18.95 19.72
CA PHE A 463 24.35 19.23 19.97
C PHE A 463 23.43 18.18 19.35
N ALA A 464 23.66 17.82 18.07
CA ALA A 464 22.96 16.72 17.40
C ALA A 464 23.03 15.42 18.21
N ALA A 465 24.21 15.06 18.71
CA ALA A 465 24.41 13.85 19.50
C ALA A 465 23.60 13.87 20.80
N HIS A 466 23.52 15.01 21.48
CA HIS A 466 22.70 15.15 22.69
C HIS A 466 21.20 15.07 22.40
N LEU A 467 20.73 15.63 21.27
CA LEU A 467 19.33 15.55 20.85
C LEU A 467 18.92 14.10 20.59
N ILE A 468 19.66 13.39 19.72
CA ILE A 468 19.40 11.99 19.39
C ILE A 468 19.59 11.09 20.62
N GLY A 469 20.64 11.32 21.39
CA GLY A 469 20.92 10.59 22.63
C GLY A 469 19.79 10.71 23.63
N THR A 470 19.23 11.91 23.81
CA THR A 470 18.05 12.16 24.65
C THR A 470 16.84 11.37 24.18
N VAL A 471 16.57 11.35 22.86
CA VAL A 471 15.45 10.60 22.28
C VAL A 471 15.60 9.10 22.61
N ILE A 472 16.76 8.53 22.31
CA ILE A 472 17.05 7.11 22.55
C ILE A 472 16.96 6.78 24.05
N PHE A 473 17.52 7.63 24.91
CA PHE A 473 17.56 7.40 26.36
C PHE A 473 16.17 7.47 26.99
N LYS A 474 15.31 8.43 26.60
CA LYS A 474 13.92 8.50 27.07
C LYS A 474 13.13 7.23 26.73
N VAL A 475 13.31 6.69 25.52
CA VAL A 475 12.70 5.42 25.12
C VAL A 475 13.25 4.26 25.94
N PHE A 476 14.58 4.22 26.11
CA PHE A 476 15.26 3.20 26.91
C PHE A 476 14.71 3.14 28.33
N LEU A 477 14.59 4.27 29.02
CA LEU A 477 14.10 4.32 30.41
C LEU A 477 12.74 3.65 30.57
N VAL A 478 11.79 3.95 29.67
CA VAL A 478 10.43 3.38 29.72
C VAL A 478 10.46 1.88 29.45
N ARG A 479 11.19 1.44 28.42
CA ARG A 479 11.28 0.01 28.06
C ARG A 479 12.00 -0.80 29.12
N PHE A 480 13.12 -0.30 29.62
CA PHE A 480 13.92 -0.95 30.64
C PHE A 480 13.15 -1.07 31.95
N ALA A 481 12.45 -0.01 32.36
CA ALA A 481 11.58 -0.07 33.53
C ALA A 481 10.46 -1.11 33.40
N ALA A 482 9.89 -1.30 32.20
CA ALA A 482 8.91 -2.35 31.95
C ALA A 482 9.52 -3.76 32.12
N LEU A 483 10.70 -4.00 31.53
CA LEU A 483 11.41 -5.28 31.69
C LEU A 483 11.81 -5.56 33.14
N LEU A 484 12.23 -4.52 33.86
CA LEU A 484 12.67 -4.64 35.25
C LEU A 484 11.53 -5.01 36.20
N LYS A 485 10.29 -4.58 35.92
CA LYS A 485 9.09 -4.95 36.70
C LYS A 485 8.77 -6.44 36.66
N GLU A 486 9.22 -7.14 35.63
CA GLU A 486 8.99 -8.59 35.46
C GLU A 486 10.05 -9.45 36.14
N CYS A 487 11.09 -8.83 36.72
CA CYS A 487 12.24 -9.53 37.28
C CYS A 487 12.33 -9.39 38.80
N ASP A 488 12.86 -10.43 39.45
CA ASP A 488 13.32 -10.35 40.83
C ASP A 488 14.70 -9.67 40.87
N LYS A 489 14.74 -8.42 41.34
CA LYS A 489 15.94 -7.57 41.30
C LYS A 489 17.13 -8.20 42.02
N ASP A 490 16.89 -8.92 43.11
CA ASP A 490 17.94 -9.51 43.94
C ASP A 490 18.60 -10.72 43.28
N LYS A 491 18.00 -11.26 42.21
CA LYS A 491 18.52 -12.39 41.43
C LYS A 491 19.16 -11.97 40.10
N LEU A 492 19.19 -10.67 39.79
CA LEU A 492 19.75 -10.19 38.52
C LEU A 492 21.28 -10.26 38.55
N VAL A 493 21.85 -10.90 37.54
CA VAL A 493 23.30 -10.96 37.27
C VAL A 493 23.67 -9.99 36.13
N PRO A 494 24.93 -9.52 36.04
CA PRO A 494 25.34 -8.55 35.02
C PRO A 494 24.98 -8.93 33.59
N GLN A 495 25.10 -10.21 33.22
CA GLN A 495 24.76 -10.70 31.88
C GLN A 495 23.28 -10.47 31.58
N LYS A 496 22.40 -10.75 32.56
CA LYS A 496 20.96 -10.57 32.36
C LYS A 496 20.58 -9.11 32.24
N VAL A 497 21.22 -8.25 33.03
CA VAL A 497 21.06 -6.79 32.91
C VAL A 497 21.51 -6.32 31.53
N ALA A 498 22.63 -6.80 31.01
CA ALA A 498 23.09 -6.47 29.66
C ALA A 498 22.10 -6.91 28.56
N GLU A 499 21.50 -8.10 28.68
CA GLU A 499 20.42 -8.55 27.77
C GLU A 499 19.20 -7.62 27.82
N MET A 500 18.79 -7.21 29.02
CA MET A 500 17.68 -6.27 29.22
C MET A 500 18.00 -4.91 28.61
N VAL A 501 19.24 -4.42 28.78
CA VAL A 501 19.70 -3.18 28.15
C VAL A 501 19.65 -3.31 26.63
N ASN A 502 20.17 -4.40 26.08
CA ASN A 502 20.15 -4.67 24.63
C ASN A 502 18.73 -4.71 24.05
N LYS A 503 17.76 -5.26 24.80
CA LYS A 503 16.35 -5.34 24.41
C LYS A 503 15.62 -4.00 24.55
N ALA A 504 15.99 -3.18 25.54
CA ALA A 504 15.39 -1.87 25.76
C ALA A 504 15.93 -0.79 24.81
N LEU A 505 17.19 -0.90 24.38
CA LEU A 505 17.81 0.05 23.46
C LEU A 505 17.31 -0.10 22.03
N LEU A 506 17.09 1.06 21.40
CA LEU A 506 16.85 1.17 19.96
C LEU A 506 18.09 0.80 19.17
N LEU A 507 17.88 0.22 18.00
CA LEU A 507 18.89 0.22 16.95
C LEU A 507 18.81 1.56 16.21
N PHE A 508 19.87 2.36 16.28
CA PHE A 508 19.97 3.63 15.57
C PHE A 508 20.89 3.49 14.36
N ILE A 509 20.37 3.79 13.16
CA ILE A 509 21.10 3.73 11.90
C ILE A 509 21.06 5.12 11.29
N TYR A 510 22.21 5.65 10.89
CA TYR A 510 22.29 6.94 10.23
C TYR A 510 23.20 6.91 9.00
N ILE A 511 23.01 7.88 8.10
CA ILE A 511 23.90 8.16 6.98
C ILE A 511 24.30 9.64 6.96
N LEU A 512 25.25 10.00 6.11
CA LEU A 512 25.67 11.38 5.90
C LEU A 512 24.79 12.03 4.83
N GLY A 513 24.35 13.26 5.08
CA GLY A 513 23.75 14.11 4.07
C GLY A 513 24.73 15.14 3.48
N ASN A 514 24.25 15.98 2.56
CA ASN A 514 25.10 16.99 1.93
C ASN A 514 25.62 18.04 2.92
N HIS A 515 24.83 18.46 3.91
CA HIS A 515 25.24 19.42 4.94
C HIS A 515 26.32 18.81 5.86
N ASP A 516 26.21 17.51 6.15
CA ASP A 516 27.20 16.79 6.94
C ASP A 516 28.52 16.74 6.19
N LEU A 517 28.49 16.39 4.89
CA LEU A 517 29.66 16.22 4.03
C LEU A 517 30.42 17.51 3.70
N TRP A 518 29.87 18.68 3.99
CA TRP A 518 30.51 19.94 3.61
C TRP A 518 31.91 20.14 4.21
N GLU A 519 32.11 19.70 5.44
CA GLU A 519 33.40 19.81 6.16
C GLU A 519 34.47 18.84 5.66
N ALA A 520 34.08 17.81 4.89
CA ALA A 520 35.04 16.91 4.25
C ALA A 520 35.95 17.67 3.28
N GLY A 521 35.43 18.75 2.67
CA GLY A 521 36.23 19.64 1.82
C GLY A 521 37.35 20.37 2.57
N ASP A 522 37.23 20.46 3.90
CA ASP A 522 38.21 21.10 4.79
C ASP A 522 39.14 20.07 5.47
N GLY A 523 39.06 18.78 5.06
CA GLY A 523 39.89 17.69 5.58
C GLY A 523 39.39 17.03 6.86
N HIS A 524 38.16 17.32 7.29
CA HIS A 524 37.54 16.70 8.47
C HIS A 524 36.74 15.45 8.10
N GLU A 525 36.69 14.47 9.01
CA GLU A 525 35.81 13.29 8.88
C GLU A 525 34.40 13.66 9.39
N PRO A 526 33.36 13.66 8.54
CA PRO A 526 32.03 14.11 8.94
C PRO A 526 31.38 13.22 10.00
N LEU A 527 30.68 13.84 10.97
CA LEU A 527 29.93 13.16 12.04
C LEU A 527 30.75 12.25 12.96
N VAL A 528 32.08 12.33 12.93
CA VAL A 528 32.95 11.55 13.82
C VAL A 528 32.79 12.00 15.28
N VAL A 529 32.64 13.32 15.51
CA VAL A 529 32.41 13.87 16.85
C VAL A 529 31.00 13.51 17.31
N PHE A 530 30.00 13.64 16.43
CA PHE A 530 28.63 13.23 16.70
C PHE A 530 28.57 11.79 17.22
N ARG A 531 29.18 10.83 16.50
CA ARG A 531 29.16 9.42 16.89
C ARG A 531 29.81 9.19 18.25
N GLY A 532 31.02 9.75 18.45
CA GLY A 532 31.76 9.59 19.70
C GLY A 532 31.01 10.18 20.90
N VAL A 533 30.42 11.36 20.74
CA VAL A 533 29.63 12.02 21.79
C VAL A 533 28.36 11.24 22.08
N LEU A 534 27.65 10.74 21.06
CA LEU A 534 26.41 9.98 21.25
C LEU A 534 26.65 8.67 22.01
N VAL A 535 27.68 7.90 21.64
CA VAL A 535 28.05 6.65 22.34
C VAL A 535 28.39 6.93 23.80
N ARG A 536 29.20 7.97 24.06
CA ARG A 536 29.58 8.35 25.42
C ARG A 536 28.37 8.80 26.23
N PHE A 537 27.52 9.65 25.66
CA PHE A 537 26.30 10.14 26.29
C PHE A 537 25.43 8.98 26.74
N LEU A 538 25.09 8.06 25.83
CA LEU A 538 24.23 6.91 26.13
C LEU A 538 24.87 5.96 27.14
N THR A 539 26.16 5.65 27.00
CA THR A 539 26.85 4.77 27.94
C THR A 539 26.81 5.31 29.36
N ASN A 540 27.18 6.58 29.55
CA ASN A 540 27.22 7.22 30.87
C ASN A 540 25.82 7.27 31.51
N HIS A 541 24.81 7.76 30.77
CA HIS A 541 23.46 7.90 31.31
C HIS A 541 22.82 6.54 31.63
N ILE A 542 23.10 5.50 30.84
CA ILE A 542 22.64 4.14 31.16
C ILE A 542 23.36 3.62 32.41
N HIS A 543 24.67 3.81 32.53
CA HIS A 543 25.42 3.42 33.74
C HIS A 543 24.91 4.12 34.99
N GLU A 544 24.69 5.42 34.93
CA GLU A 544 24.09 6.20 36.02
C GLU A 544 22.70 5.68 36.38
N HIS A 545 21.86 5.39 35.38
CA HIS A 545 20.54 4.82 35.63
C HIS A 545 20.62 3.45 36.30
N LEU A 546 21.46 2.53 35.82
CA LEU A 546 21.64 1.20 36.41
C LEU A 546 22.19 1.29 37.84
N ALA A 547 23.17 2.18 38.08
CA ALA A 547 23.72 2.44 39.40
C ALA A 547 22.66 2.99 40.37
N SER A 548 21.82 3.94 39.91
CA SER A 548 20.71 4.47 40.71
C SER A 548 19.70 3.39 41.13
N GLN A 549 19.55 2.35 40.30
CA GLN A 549 18.69 1.19 40.57
C GLN A 549 19.41 0.07 41.36
N LYS A 550 20.68 0.28 41.75
CA LYS A 550 21.55 -0.69 42.43
C LYS A 550 21.70 -2.02 41.65
N LEU A 551 21.63 -1.97 40.33
CA LEU A 551 21.74 -3.16 39.48
C LEU A 551 23.22 -3.48 39.19
N PRO A 552 23.61 -4.76 39.17
CA PRO A 552 24.96 -5.14 38.78
C PRO A 552 25.11 -5.03 37.25
N TYR A 553 26.18 -4.40 36.78
CA TYR A 553 26.44 -4.26 35.33
C TYR A 553 27.94 -4.35 35.01
N GLN A 554 28.23 -4.70 33.76
CA GLN A 554 29.56 -4.65 33.15
C GLN A 554 29.68 -3.43 32.23
N PRO A 555 30.89 -3.01 31.81
CA PRO A 555 31.05 -1.95 30.81
C PRO A 555 30.18 -2.20 29.56
N LEU A 556 29.32 -1.23 29.22
CA LEU A 556 28.30 -1.37 28.17
C LEU A 556 28.71 -0.73 26.84
N THR A 557 29.90 -0.11 26.76
CA THR A 557 30.35 0.67 25.59
C THR A 557 30.23 -0.12 24.29
N LYS A 558 30.74 -1.36 24.24
CA LYS A 558 30.64 -2.21 23.05
C LYS A 558 29.19 -2.56 22.65
N LEU A 559 28.32 -2.73 23.65
CA LEU A 559 26.89 -3.00 23.41
C LEU A 559 26.22 -1.77 22.81
N VAL A 560 26.48 -0.58 23.36
CA VAL A 560 25.96 0.69 22.85
C VAL A 560 26.51 0.97 21.45
N GLU A 561 27.81 0.78 21.22
CA GLU A 561 28.43 0.92 19.89
C GLU A 561 27.78 0.00 18.84
N GLY A 562 27.45 -1.24 19.22
CA GLY A 562 26.76 -2.19 18.34
C GLY A 562 25.31 -1.80 18.01
N LYS A 563 24.75 -0.79 18.69
CA LYS A 563 23.40 -0.23 18.42
C LYS A 563 23.43 1.05 17.59
N ILE A 564 24.61 1.58 17.28
CA ILE A 564 24.78 2.87 16.60
C ILE A 564 25.60 2.65 15.33
N LEU A 565 24.90 2.58 14.21
CA LEU A 565 25.45 2.16 12.93
C LEU A 565 25.43 3.30 11.91
N CYS A 566 26.56 3.52 11.24
CA CYS A 566 26.66 4.45 10.11
C CYS A 566 26.75 3.64 8.82
N GLN A 567 25.62 3.40 8.14
CA GLN A 567 25.60 2.56 6.94
C GLN A 567 24.35 2.80 6.08
N GLU A 568 24.53 2.75 4.76
CA GLU A 568 23.46 2.97 3.78
C GLU A 568 22.58 1.73 3.54
N PHE A 569 23.10 0.53 3.81
CA PHE A 569 22.39 -0.73 3.61
C PHE A 569 22.36 -1.53 4.89
N TYR A 570 21.22 -2.12 5.24
CA TYR A 570 21.05 -2.89 6.48
C TYR A 570 20.12 -4.09 6.28
N ASP A 571 20.50 -5.24 6.83
CA ASP A 571 19.63 -6.42 6.90
C ASP A 571 18.69 -6.28 8.10
N LEU A 572 17.40 -6.10 7.84
CA LEU A 572 16.37 -5.97 8.86
C LEU A 572 16.19 -7.29 9.64
N PRO A 573 15.77 -7.24 10.92
CA PRO A 573 15.49 -8.43 11.71
C PRO A 573 14.55 -9.43 11.03
N SER A 574 13.64 -8.96 10.17
CA SER A 574 12.74 -9.83 9.43
C SER A 574 13.37 -10.61 8.26
N GLY A 575 14.65 -10.36 7.93
CA GLY A 575 15.34 -10.88 6.74
C GLY A 575 15.13 -10.06 5.46
N LEU A 576 14.40 -8.94 5.53
CA LEU A 576 14.34 -7.94 4.46
C LEU A 576 15.60 -7.07 4.44
N LYS A 577 15.82 -6.36 3.34
CA LYS A 577 16.93 -5.41 3.20
C LYS A 577 16.42 -3.97 3.11
N LEU A 578 17.08 -3.10 3.87
CA LEU A 578 16.85 -1.66 3.93
C LEU A 578 17.95 -0.91 3.17
N SER A 579 17.57 0.10 2.39
CA SER A 579 18.44 1.14 1.84
C SER A 579 18.06 2.49 2.45
N ILE A 580 19.05 3.26 2.91
CA ILE A 580 18.90 4.62 3.41
C ILE A 580 19.64 5.54 2.44
N GLN A 581 18.99 6.62 1.98
CA GLN A 581 19.49 7.45 0.90
C GLN A 581 19.29 8.95 1.15
N HIS A 582 20.28 9.76 0.77
CA HIS A 582 20.21 11.22 0.80
C HIS A 582 20.69 11.85 -0.52
N PRO A 583 19.90 11.77 -1.61
CA PRO A 583 20.38 12.14 -2.94
C PRO A 583 20.64 13.64 -3.05
N HIS A 584 21.80 14.06 -3.56
CA HIS A 584 22.17 15.47 -3.76
C HIS A 584 21.49 16.10 -4.99
N MET A 585 20.16 16.03 -5.04
CA MET A 585 19.33 16.47 -6.16
C MET A 585 18.34 17.53 -5.71
N SER A 586 17.76 18.27 -6.67
CA SER A 586 16.63 19.16 -6.37
C SER A 586 15.32 18.36 -6.27
N ARG A 587 14.40 18.81 -5.42
CA ARG A 587 13.04 18.25 -5.36
C ARG A 587 12.31 18.32 -6.71
N ALA A 588 11.36 17.41 -6.92
CA ALA A 588 10.51 17.38 -8.10
C ALA A 588 9.13 18.01 -7.84
N LYS A 589 8.40 18.39 -8.90
CA LYS A 589 7.03 18.93 -8.77
C LYS A 589 5.96 17.83 -8.68
N THR A 590 6.19 16.73 -9.38
CA THR A 590 5.43 15.50 -9.18
C THR A 590 6.01 14.80 -7.97
N THR A 591 5.19 14.63 -6.94
CA THR A 591 5.64 14.25 -5.59
C THR A 591 6.36 12.89 -5.60
N SER A 592 5.75 11.86 -6.21
CA SER A 592 6.29 10.50 -6.29
C SER A 592 7.58 10.27 -7.10
N ILE A 593 8.12 11.28 -7.82
CA ILE A 593 9.33 11.10 -8.64
C ILE A 593 10.52 10.63 -7.82
N ARG A 594 10.85 11.38 -6.77
CA ARG A 594 12.04 11.12 -5.95
C ARG A 594 11.91 9.81 -5.14
N PRO A 595 10.77 9.51 -4.51
CA PRO A 595 10.58 8.21 -3.87
C PRO A 595 10.75 7.03 -4.85
N GLN A 596 10.23 7.13 -6.08
CA GLN A 596 10.37 6.06 -7.08
C GLN A 596 11.81 5.90 -7.57
N GLU A 597 12.55 6.98 -7.83
CA GLU A 597 13.96 6.91 -8.21
C GLU A 597 14.84 6.29 -7.10
N MET A 598 14.60 6.67 -5.83
CA MET A 598 15.29 6.08 -4.68
C MET A 598 14.93 4.60 -4.50
N MET A 599 13.67 4.24 -4.71
CA MET A 599 13.21 2.85 -4.72
C MET A 599 13.88 2.04 -5.82
N ASP A 600 14.01 2.59 -7.03
CA ASP A 600 14.71 1.95 -8.15
C ASP A 600 16.18 1.68 -7.85
N TYR A 601 16.87 2.62 -7.18
CA TYR A 601 18.23 2.38 -6.71
C TYR A 601 18.26 1.27 -5.65
N GLY A 602 17.38 1.33 -4.65
CA GLY A 602 17.28 0.33 -3.59
C GLY A 602 17.04 -1.08 -4.14
N LYS A 603 16.12 -1.23 -5.11
CA LYS A 603 15.84 -2.51 -5.78
C LYS A 603 17.07 -3.09 -6.48
N ARG A 604 17.88 -2.27 -7.16
CA ARG A 604 19.14 -2.74 -7.80
C ARG A 604 20.15 -3.26 -6.79
N MET A 605 20.08 -2.80 -5.55
CA MET A 605 20.91 -3.27 -4.44
C MET A 605 20.26 -4.44 -3.66
N GLY A 606 19.10 -4.92 -4.12
CA GLY A 606 18.35 -6.01 -3.50
C GLY A 606 17.55 -5.61 -2.26
N CYS A 607 17.23 -4.33 -2.10
CA CYS A 607 16.47 -3.80 -0.96
C CYS A 607 14.98 -3.70 -1.26
N GLN A 608 14.16 -4.25 -0.37
CA GLN A 608 12.69 -4.10 -0.39
C GLN A 608 12.25 -2.79 0.23
N ILE A 609 12.98 -2.30 1.23
CA ILE A 609 12.63 -1.08 1.97
C ILE A 609 13.65 0.00 1.63
N THR A 610 13.15 1.18 1.28
CA THR A 610 13.96 2.39 1.07
C THR A 610 13.46 3.50 1.99
N ILE A 611 14.37 4.16 2.70
CA ILE A 611 14.11 5.39 3.44
C ILE A 611 14.96 6.48 2.80
N GLY A 612 14.34 7.57 2.37
CA GLY A 612 14.98 8.64 1.60
C GLY A 612 14.73 10.03 2.18
N ALA A 613 15.59 11.00 1.87
CA ALA A 613 15.45 12.38 2.34
C ALA A 613 16.05 13.43 1.38
N ASN A 614 16.52 14.57 1.91
CA ASN A 614 17.04 15.78 1.26
C ASN A 614 16.00 16.76 0.69
N PHE A 615 14.85 16.27 0.23
CA PHE A 615 13.90 17.13 -0.49
C PHE A 615 12.97 17.95 0.42
N HIS A 616 13.03 17.70 1.75
CA HIS A 616 12.23 18.32 2.80
C HIS A 616 10.72 18.15 2.60
N VAL A 617 10.32 17.09 1.91
CA VAL A 617 8.92 16.70 1.71
C VAL A 617 8.78 15.23 2.06
N SER A 618 7.59 14.82 2.46
CA SER A 618 7.30 13.45 2.91
C SER A 618 6.36 12.78 1.93
N GLU A 619 6.60 11.51 1.62
CA GLU A 619 5.69 10.68 0.83
C GLU A 619 6.07 9.21 0.99
N SER A 620 5.07 8.33 1.05
CA SER A 620 5.29 6.89 0.93
C SER A 620 4.74 6.38 -0.40
N VAL A 621 5.53 5.54 -1.07
CA VAL A 621 5.18 4.90 -2.34
C VAL A 621 5.48 3.42 -2.27
N ASP A 622 4.54 2.62 -2.77
CA ASP A 622 4.65 1.17 -2.87
C ASP A 622 4.78 0.75 -4.35
N GLU A 623 5.69 -0.18 -4.64
CA GLU A 623 5.88 -0.77 -5.96
C GLU A 623 6.19 -2.25 -5.88
N TRP A 624 5.67 -3.07 -6.79
CA TRP A 624 5.98 -4.50 -6.85
C TRP A 624 7.04 -4.78 -7.92
N ASP A 625 8.04 -5.53 -7.49
CA ASP A 625 9.15 -6.05 -8.27
C ASP A 625 9.09 -7.58 -8.34
N MET A 626 9.56 -8.17 -9.43
CA MET A 626 9.49 -9.62 -9.64
C MET A 626 10.38 -10.39 -8.66
N ASP A 627 11.60 -9.94 -8.46
CA ASP A 627 12.63 -10.63 -7.69
C ASP A 627 12.49 -10.35 -6.19
N LEU A 628 12.05 -9.14 -5.85
CA LEU A 628 11.95 -8.68 -4.46
C LEU A 628 10.52 -8.74 -3.90
N GLY A 629 9.50 -8.73 -4.76
CA GLY A 629 8.10 -8.68 -4.38
C GLY A 629 7.68 -7.24 -4.13
N GLN A 630 6.83 -7.04 -3.12
CA GLN A 630 6.44 -5.68 -2.74
C GLN A 630 7.63 -4.93 -2.13
N CYS A 631 7.94 -3.80 -2.72
CA CYS A 631 8.91 -2.82 -2.26
C CYS A 631 8.19 -1.56 -1.78
N HIS A 632 8.87 -0.83 -0.90
CA HIS A 632 8.36 0.37 -0.25
C HIS A 632 9.45 1.43 -0.20
N CYS A 633 9.11 2.66 -0.57
CA CYS A 633 9.91 3.83 -0.29
C CYS A 633 9.15 4.80 0.61
N GLN A 634 9.82 5.25 1.67
CA GLN A 634 9.36 6.35 2.51
C GLN A 634 10.35 7.50 2.43
N GLU A 635 9.95 8.56 1.72
CA GLU A 635 10.65 9.83 1.75
C GLU A 635 10.23 10.61 3.00
N ILE A 636 11.21 11.11 3.74
CA ILE A 636 11.03 11.83 4.99
C ILE A 636 11.29 13.32 4.75
N GLY A 637 10.47 14.13 5.40
CA GLY A 637 10.60 15.57 5.42
C GLY A 637 11.79 16.03 6.26
N THR A 638 11.70 17.24 6.80
CA THR A 638 12.74 17.83 7.65
C THR A 638 12.23 18.05 9.07
N MET A 639 13.12 18.20 10.04
CA MET A 639 12.73 18.67 11.38
C MET A 639 12.53 20.19 11.45
N LYS A 640 12.86 20.92 10.37
CA LYS A 640 12.69 22.38 10.25
C LYS A 640 11.26 22.76 9.87
N HIS A 641 10.82 23.93 10.31
CA HIS A 641 9.61 24.59 9.80
C HIS A 641 9.83 25.33 8.46
N GLY A 642 11.08 25.35 8.00
CA GLY A 642 11.52 25.89 6.72
C GLY A 642 12.91 26.50 6.83
N SER A 643 13.31 27.23 5.80
CA SER A 643 14.54 28.01 5.72
C SER A 643 14.28 29.25 4.86
N SER A 644 15.15 30.28 4.93
CA SER A 644 15.02 31.41 4.02
C SER A 644 15.15 30.95 2.57
N PHE A 645 16.04 29.99 2.28
CA PHE A 645 16.19 29.45 0.92
C PHE A 645 14.86 28.92 0.36
N GLU A 646 14.12 28.15 1.15
CA GLU A 646 12.84 27.59 0.74
C GLU A 646 11.79 28.69 0.54
N ARG A 647 11.69 29.60 1.52
CA ARG A 647 10.74 30.72 1.47
C ARG A 647 10.98 31.61 0.24
N HIS A 648 12.24 31.94 -0.09
CA HIS A 648 12.61 32.71 -1.27
C HIS A 648 12.31 31.98 -2.59
N LYS A 649 12.27 30.65 -2.58
CA LYS A 649 11.88 29.82 -3.73
C LYS A 649 10.41 29.43 -3.74
N MET A 650 9.58 30.05 -2.89
CA MET A 650 8.16 29.75 -2.71
C MET A 650 7.89 28.27 -2.42
N LYS A 651 8.80 27.67 -1.64
CA LYS A 651 8.76 26.26 -1.26
C LYS A 651 8.20 26.12 0.15
N MET A 652 7.30 25.15 0.32
CA MET A 652 6.87 24.63 1.61
C MET A 652 7.58 23.29 1.88
N VAL A 653 7.63 22.91 3.16
CA VAL A 653 8.22 21.67 3.66
C VAL A 653 7.19 20.82 4.38
N ASP A 654 7.45 19.52 4.47
CA ASP A 654 6.79 18.63 5.41
C ASP A 654 7.69 18.49 6.64
N GLN A 655 7.18 18.90 7.82
CA GLN A 655 7.95 18.84 9.07
C GLN A 655 7.65 17.56 9.85
N GLY A 656 8.68 16.89 10.33
CA GLY A 656 8.59 15.82 11.33
C GLY A 656 9.14 14.46 10.88
N VAL A 657 8.53 13.37 11.36
CA VAL A 657 9.04 11.99 11.24
C VAL A 657 8.07 11.04 10.54
N GLY A 658 8.61 10.04 9.86
CA GLY A 658 7.86 8.93 9.25
C GLY A 658 7.88 7.69 10.14
N PHE A 659 6.77 6.97 10.18
CA PHE A 659 6.65 5.64 10.77
C PHE A 659 6.33 4.63 9.68
N LEU A 660 7.01 3.49 9.75
CA LEU A 660 6.78 2.35 8.88
C LEU A 660 6.73 1.07 9.73
N ARG A 661 5.65 0.31 9.56
CA ARG A 661 5.54 -1.07 10.02
C ARG A 661 5.40 -1.98 8.81
N VAL A 662 6.19 -3.04 8.77
CA VAL A 662 6.21 -4.01 7.68
C VAL A 662 5.90 -5.38 8.24
N LEU A 663 4.91 -6.07 7.65
CA LEU A 663 4.74 -7.50 7.86
C LEU A 663 5.31 -8.25 6.67
N SER A 664 6.26 -9.14 6.95
CA SER A 664 6.97 -9.90 5.94
C SER A 664 7.02 -11.37 6.29
N ARG A 665 7.34 -12.20 5.29
CA ARG A 665 7.55 -13.63 5.48
C ARG A 665 8.34 -14.20 4.31
N LYS A 666 9.13 -15.24 4.56
CA LYS A 666 9.72 -16.06 3.51
C LYS A 666 8.64 -16.75 2.68
N ASP A 667 8.71 -16.63 1.37
CA ASP A 667 7.80 -17.31 0.45
C ASP A 667 8.53 -18.47 -0.24
N ASP A 668 7.99 -19.68 -0.11
CA ASP A 668 8.64 -20.89 -0.63
C ASP A 668 8.70 -20.93 -2.16
N TYR A 669 7.73 -20.30 -2.85
CA TYR A 669 7.72 -20.26 -4.32
C TYR A 669 8.85 -19.39 -4.85
N PHE A 670 9.13 -18.28 -4.18
CA PHE A 670 10.15 -17.33 -4.59
C PHE A 670 11.52 -17.56 -3.93
N GLY A 671 11.58 -18.33 -2.85
CA GLY A 671 12.80 -18.55 -2.06
C GLY A 671 13.29 -17.33 -1.28
N SER A 672 12.57 -16.21 -1.30
CA SER A 672 12.95 -14.93 -0.68
C SER A 672 11.91 -14.41 0.31
N HIS A 673 12.31 -13.47 1.17
CA HIS A 673 11.39 -12.74 2.05
C HIS A 673 10.57 -11.74 1.23
N ARG A 674 9.26 -11.79 1.41
CA ARG A 674 8.27 -10.96 0.70
C ARG A 674 7.52 -10.09 1.71
N VAL A 675 7.27 -8.83 1.34
CA VAL A 675 6.40 -7.91 2.08
C VAL A 675 4.94 -8.22 1.77
N PHE A 676 4.11 -8.36 2.81
CA PHE A 676 2.67 -8.62 2.68
C PHE A 676 1.83 -7.40 3.05
N MET A 677 2.32 -6.58 3.98
CA MET A 677 1.65 -5.36 4.40
C MET A 677 2.67 -4.29 4.77
N THR A 678 2.39 -3.06 4.33
CA THR A 678 3.05 -1.84 4.79
C THR A 678 2.03 -0.98 5.53
N GLU A 679 2.37 -0.49 6.72
CA GLU A 679 1.58 0.45 7.53
C GLU A 679 2.40 1.72 7.70
N THR A 680 1.87 2.84 7.23
CA THR A 680 2.57 4.13 7.22
C THR A 680 1.82 5.20 8.00
N ALA A 681 2.59 6.10 8.62
CA ALA A 681 2.09 7.33 9.22
C ALA A 681 3.18 8.40 9.22
N PHE A 682 2.78 9.66 9.14
CA PHE A 682 3.69 10.82 9.24
C PHE A 682 3.25 11.69 10.41
N TYR A 683 4.19 12.05 11.28
CA TYR A 683 3.95 12.86 12.47
C TYR A 683 4.70 14.17 12.32
N GLY A 684 4.02 15.29 12.55
CA GLY A 684 4.60 16.62 12.50
C GLY A 684 3.85 17.58 13.40
N ALA A 685 4.49 18.68 13.74
CA ALA A 685 3.86 19.78 14.45
C ALA A 685 2.95 20.56 13.49
N SER A 686 1.73 20.85 13.94
CA SER A 686 0.74 21.59 13.15
C SER A 686 0.98 23.10 13.13
N LYS A 687 1.91 23.60 13.96
CA LYS A 687 2.26 25.00 14.12
C LYS A 687 3.76 25.16 14.08
N SER A 688 4.22 26.21 13.40
CA SER A 688 5.60 26.66 13.47
C SER A 688 5.95 27.11 14.88
N VAL A 689 7.10 26.69 15.38
CA VAL A 689 7.68 27.21 16.61
C VAL A 689 8.47 28.49 16.28
N PRO A 690 8.48 29.51 17.15
CA PRO A 690 9.34 30.68 16.97
C PRO A 690 10.82 30.26 16.81
N PRO A 691 11.60 30.90 15.91
CA PRO A 691 12.99 30.54 15.72
C PRO A 691 13.81 30.72 17.00
N ILE A 692 14.72 29.79 17.28
CA ILE A 692 15.68 29.93 18.38
C ILE A 692 16.76 30.93 17.95
N ASP A 693 17.08 31.90 18.80
CA ASP A 693 17.95 33.03 18.44
C ASP A 693 19.13 33.26 19.39
N SER A 694 19.37 32.36 20.36
CA SER A 694 20.47 32.50 21.30
C SER A 694 21.01 31.15 21.80
N LEU A 695 22.34 31.04 21.88
CA LEU A 695 23.03 29.92 22.53
C LEU A 695 22.63 29.75 24.00
N VAL A 696 22.21 30.82 24.69
CA VAL A 696 21.71 30.74 26.08
C VAL A 696 20.45 29.87 26.16
N ILE A 697 19.57 29.97 25.17
CA ILE A 697 18.35 29.16 25.08
C ILE A 697 18.73 27.70 24.82
N VAL A 698 19.68 27.45 23.91
CA VAL A 698 20.21 26.11 23.64
C VAL A 698 20.87 25.50 24.89
N ASN A 699 21.71 26.26 25.58
CA ASN A 699 22.40 25.82 26.79
C ASN A 699 21.42 25.58 27.94
N SER A 700 20.37 26.39 28.06
CA SER A 700 19.29 26.15 29.02
C SER A 700 18.49 24.88 28.67
N PHE A 701 18.25 24.66 27.38
CA PHE A 701 17.56 23.48 26.87
C PHE A 701 18.36 22.21 27.14
N VAL A 702 19.65 22.13 26.74
CA VAL A 702 20.49 20.94 26.98
C VAL A 702 20.76 20.71 28.46
N LYS A 703 20.86 21.77 29.28
CA LYS A 703 20.91 21.64 30.74
C LYS A 703 19.64 21.01 31.30
N GLY A 704 18.48 21.37 30.76
CA GLY A 704 17.20 20.72 31.07
C GLY A 704 17.14 19.24 30.67
N LEU A 705 18.04 18.80 29.78
CA LEU A 705 18.22 17.40 29.39
C LEU A 705 19.27 16.67 30.23
N GLY A 706 19.88 17.33 31.23
CA GLY A 706 20.93 16.75 32.07
C GLY A 706 22.32 16.80 31.45
N VAL A 707 22.56 17.68 30.47
CA VAL A 707 23.82 17.78 29.74
C VAL A 707 24.57 19.05 30.13
N ASP A 708 25.90 18.97 30.18
CA ASP A 708 26.75 20.14 30.35
C ASP A 708 26.51 21.16 29.22
N PRO A 709 26.61 22.48 29.51
CA PRO A 709 26.53 23.52 28.50
C PRO A 709 27.48 23.25 27.32
N LEU A 710 27.04 23.64 26.13
CA LEU A 710 27.87 23.62 24.94
C LEU A 710 28.89 24.76 25.05
N ASP A 711 30.16 24.40 25.26
CA ASP A 711 31.34 25.29 25.26
C ASP A 711 32.08 25.27 23.91
#